data_AF-A0A445KBB3-F1
#
_entry.id   AF-A0A445KBB3-F1
#
_cell.length_a   1.000
_cell.length_b   1.000
_cell.length_c   1.000
_cell.angle_alpha   90.00
_cell.angle_beta   90.00
_cell.angle_gamma   90.00
#
_symmetry.space_group_name_H-M   'P 1'
#
loop_
_entity.id
_entity.type
_entity.pdbx_description
1 polymer ?
#
loop_
_entity_poly.entity_id
_entity_poly.type
_entity_poly.pdbx_seq_one_letter_code
_entity_poly.pdbx_strand_id
1 'polypeptide(L)'
;MLRLYVCVLETKDLPVKDTYVTLRLGKLKCKTRILRNTWNPVWNEEFGFKVHGAEDVLVVSVVVNHDNNNKCRSVTNGSVVEFVGEVRIPVGSVAFEDKQTLLPTWFSLESPKSGRFFNKYCGKILLTVSLHGKGRSFMNHKHSPNSTIAVENSRDLEGLHFLCQSHCDKMGVGKQLLKDIANGLHRIFKKKEGNSNFGDSSELSSSLSDYEDSVHENTFPCSFEESIALMESRDDNKPEMPENLPVGILVDQIYLVSPNDLNVFLFAPNSQFSKDMAELQGTTNVQEGPWTWKNGDTSCLTRVVTYMKAATKLIKAVNAIEEQTYIRVSRKEFAILVSVSTPEVPYGNSFRIELLYKIMPGEVSSGEESSHLVVSWGIVFLQSTMMKGMIEGGARQGLKESFSQFSDQLARNFKVLDKADLPDKEHLLATLQTEDQWCGPNLLQGLEFSGLELPDSFGELITSGILIIQLQRVYNMVSHFVQARFQMGTDHGLKAHGDGWVLTVALIEGVDLASLESEGLSDPYVVFTCNGQTRSSSVKLQTSDPQWNEILEFDAMEEPPSVLHVEVFDFDGPFDQDVSLGHAEINFLRHTSTELADMWVMLEGKLAQSSQSKLHLRIFLDNNNGVETIKEYLEKMEKEVGKKLNLRSPQRNSTFQKLFALPPEEFLIKDFTCYLKRKMPLQGRLFLSARILGFHANLFGHKTKFFFLWEDIEEIQVLPPSLATLGSPTLVIVLRRGRGLDARHGAKTQDEEGRLRFHFQSFVSFSAASRAIKALWRTRILNPYQKEQISEEHEDQERFVIPEDSASILEDEEKMSRIFSAELPIKMKSVMGIFDGGNLEHKIMQRTGCTNYETTSWEQVKHDVFERRVSYQFNRHVSAFGGEVTCTQQKFPNANTGGWTVIEVMDLHGVPFADHFHIHFRYEIEKSSLGDCACKCDAYIGIMWLKSSKFQQRINRNITAKFNLRLKEIFELVQKEILLMSQNSHG
;
A
#
# COMPACT_ATOMS: atom_id res chain seq x y z
N MET A 1 10.54 25.06 -18.71
CA MET A 1 10.28 24.31 -19.96
C MET A 1 9.11 23.37 -19.67
N LEU A 2 8.04 23.44 -20.46
CA LEU A 2 6.80 22.73 -20.20
C LEU A 2 6.83 21.34 -20.85
N ARG A 3 6.33 20.34 -20.12
CA ARG A 3 6.15 18.97 -20.58
C ARG A 3 4.68 18.61 -20.51
N LEU A 4 4.17 18.04 -21.60
CA LEU A 4 2.82 17.50 -21.69
C LEU A 4 2.90 16.00 -21.52
N TYR A 5 2.22 15.45 -20.52
CA TYR A 5 2.05 14.03 -20.32
C TYR A 5 0.65 13.64 -20.78
N VAL A 6 0.57 12.59 -21.57
CA VAL A 6 -0.69 12.08 -22.12
C VAL A 6 -0.79 10.60 -21.78
N CYS A 7 -1.74 10.24 -20.94
CA CYS A 7 -2.08 8.86 -20.67
C CYS A 7 -3.22 8.43 -21.58
N VAL A 8 -2.95 7.46 -22.45
CA VAL A 8 -3.97 6.80 -23.28
C VAL A 8 -4.52 5.64 -22.47
N LEU A 9 -5.73 5.81 -21.95
CA LEU A 9 -6.36 4.85 -21.06
C LEU A 9 -7.10 3.79 -21.88
N GLU A 10 -8.21 4.17 -22.51
CA GLU A 10 -9.06 3.25 -23.25
C GLU A 10 -9.84 3.91 -24.38
N THR A 11 -10.44 3.10 -25.25
CA THR A 11 -11.43 3.53 -26.25
C THR A 11 -12.73 2.77 -26.05
N LYS A 12 -13.85 3.39 -26.41
CA LYS A 12 -15.18 2.79 -26.41
C LYS A 12 -15.87 2.97 -27.75
N ASP A 13 -16.67 1.98 -28.13
CA ASP A 13 -17.54 2.00 -29.30
C ASP A 13 -16.77 2.16 -30.62
N LEU A 14 -15.56 1.55 -30.73
CA LEU A 14 -14.83 1.57 -32.00
C LEU A 14 -15.53 0.68 -33.04
N PRO A 15 -15.62 1.11 -34.31
CA PRO A 15 -16.24 0.34 -35.39
C PRO A 15 -15.32 -0.76 -35.95
N VAL A 16 -14.12 -0.94 -35.40
CA VAL A 16 -13.09 -1.86 -35.89
C VAL A 16 -12.23 -2.41 -34.73
N LYS A 17 -11.74 -3.64 -34.90
CA LYS A 17 -10.79 -4.31 -34.00
C LYS A 17 -9.34 -4.08 -34.47
N ASP A 18 -8.38 -4.56 -33.69
CA ASP A 18 -6.94 -4.53 -34.01
C ASP A 18 -6.38 -3.11 -34.16
N THR A 19 -6.70 -2.24 -33.21
CA THR A 19 -6.35 -0.82 -33.29
C THR A 19 -5.16 -0.46 -32.41
N TYR A 20 -4.51 0.65 -32.75
CA TYR A 20 -3.53 1.33 -31.93
C TYR A 20 -3.73 2.84 -32.03
N VAL A 21 -3.20 3.56 -31.04
CA VAL A 21 -3.31 5.02 -30.97
C VAL A 21 -1.98 5.63 -31.36
N THR A 22 -2.03 6.68 -32.18
CA THR A 22 -0.87 7.52 -32.48
C THR A 22 -1.07 8.90 -31.90
N LEU A 23 -0.07 9.39 -31.17
CA LEU A 23 -0.06 10.71 -30.57
C LEU A 23 0.96 11.58 -31.32
N ARG A 24 0.59 12.80 -31.67
CA ARG A 24 1.44 13.73 -32.41
C ARG A 24 1.38 15.12 -31.79
N LEU A 25 2.55 15.67 -31.45
CA LEU A 25 2.71 17.06 -31.02
C LEU A 25 3.82 17.70 -31.85
N GLY A 26 3.45 18.61 -32.77
CA GLY A 26 4.37 19.16 -33.76
C GLY A 26 4.98 18.09 -34.68
N LYS A 27 6.32 17.95 -34.64
CA LYS A 27 7.07 16.93 -35.42
C LYS A 27 7.24 15.59 -34.69
N LEU A 28 6.91 15.53 -33.39
CA LEU A 28 7.09 14.32 -32.58
C LEU A 28 5.86 13.43 -32.71
N LYS A 29 6.07 12.13 -32.95
CA LYS A 29 5.00 11.12 -33.06
C LYS A 29 5.35 9.91 -32.20
N CYS A 30 4.41 9.50 -31.35
CA CYS A 30 4.47 8.28 -30.54
C CYS A 30 3.30 7.36 -30.93
N LYS A 31 3.43 6.07 -30.64
CA LYS A 31 2.35 5.09 -30.85
C LYS A 31 2.24 4.16 -29.65
N THR A 32 1.02 3.73 -29.34
CA THR A 32 0.77 2.70 -28.33
C THR A 32 1.07 1.30 -28.85
N ARG A 33 1.06 0.29 -27.98
CA ARG A 33 1.06 -1.10 -28.40
C ARG A 33 -0.21 -1.43 -29.19
N ILE A 34 -0.09 -2.37 -30.10
CA ILE A 34 -1.21 -2.81 -30.93
C ILE A 34 -2.02 -3.81 -30.11
N LEU A 35 -3.29 -3.51 -29.88
CA LEU A 35 -4.19 -4.38 -29.14
C LEU A 35 -5.09 -5.10 -30.12
N ARG A 36 -4.93 -6.43 -30.18
CA ARG A 36 -5.62 -7.28 -31.15
C ARG A 36 -6.95 -7.82 -30.62
N ASN A 37 -7.91 -8.05 -31.51
CA ASN A 37 -9.22 -8.65 -31.29
C ASN A 37 -10.13 -7.97 -30.25
N THR A 38 -10.02 -6.66 -30.04
CA THR A 38 -10.89 -5.91 -29.10
C THR A 38 -11.53 -4.70 -29.76
N TRP A 39 -12.81 -4.45 -29.43
CA TRP A 39 -13.56 -3.26 -29.85
C TRP A 39 -13.40 -2.08 -28.88
N ASN A 40 -12.98 -2.36 -27.65
CA ASN A 40 -12.75 -1.37 -26.60
C ASN A 40 -11.33 -1.53 -26.02
N PRO A 41 -10.28 -1.28 -26.81
CA PRO A 41 -8.91 -1.44 -26.36
C PRO A 41 -8.57 -0.54 -25.17
N VAL A 42 -7.88 -1.12 -24.18
CA VAL A 42 -7.37 -0.45 -22.98
C VAL A 42 -5.84 -0.50 -23.02
N TRP A 43 -5.19 0.64 -23.20
CA TRP A 43 -3.73 0.73 -23.30
C TRP A 43 -3.08 1.01 -21.94
N ASN A 44 -3.61 1.94 -21.15
CA ASN A 44 -2.96 2.44 -19.93
C ASN A 44 -1.47 2.80 -20.16
N GLU A 45 -1.19 3.48 -21.27
CA GLU A 45 0.17 3.88 -21.65
C GLU A 45 0.35 5.40 -21.57
N GLU A 46 1.45 5.83 -20.96
CA GLU A 46 1.78 7.24 -20.77
C GLU A 46 2.88 7.71 -21.72
N PHE A 47 2.69 8.91 -22.30
CA PHE A 47 3.62 9.52 -23.24
C PHE A 47 3.95 10.96 -22.82
N GLY A 48 5.23 11.30 -22.77
CA GLY A 48 5.71 12.66 -22.48
C GLY A 48 6.18 13.41 -23.72
N PHE A 49 5.71 14.64 -23.92
CA PHE A 49 6.09 15.54 -24.99
C PHE A 49 6.71 16.84 -24.45
N LYS A 50 7.63 17.43 -25.21
CA LYS A 50 8.13 18.79 -24.94
C LYS A 50 7.25 19.80 -25.65
N VAL A 51 6.72 20.77 -24.92
CA VAL A 51 5.86 21.84 -25.45
C VAL A 51 6.72 23.05 -25.77
N HIS A 52 6.56 23.61 -26.98
CA HIS A 52 7.27 24.76 -27.49
C HIS A 52 6.45 26.06 -27.37
N GLY A 53 5.11 25.98 -27.35
CA GLY A 53 4.23 27.13 -27.14
C GLY A 53 2.75 26.76 -26.89
N ALA A 54 1.91 27.74 -26.53
CA ALA A 54 0.47 27.54 -26.27
C ALA A 54 -0.33 27.13 -27.52
N GLU A 55 0.19 27.47 -28.69
CA GLU A 55 -0.37 27.16 -30.01
C GLU A 55 -0.10 25.71 -30.44
N ASP A 56 0.68 24.94 -29.66
CA ASP A 56 0.89 23.53 -29.94
C ASP A 56 -0.44 22.76 -29.79
N VAL A 57 -0.75 21.90 -30.77
CA VAL A 57 -1.97 21.07 -30.77
C VAL A 57 -1.56 19.60 -30.71
N LEU A 58 -2.01 18.91 -29.67
CA LEU A 58 -1.88 17.46 -29.56
C LEU A 58 -2.93 16.81 -30.46
N VAL A 59 -2.49 16.02 -31.43
CA VAL A 59 -3.37 15.21 -32.29
C VAL A 59 -3.26 13.76 -31.86
N VAL A 60 -4.38 13.17 -31.45
CA VAL A 60 -4.47 11.76 -31.07
C VAL A 60 -5.36 11.05 -32.10
N SER A 61 -4.81 10.06 -32.81
CA SER A 61 -5.50 9.36 -33.88
C SER A 61 -5.53 7.85 -33.62
N VAL A 62 -6.69 7.23 -33.81
CA VAL A 62 -6.88 5.78 -33.74
C VAL A 62 -6.75 5.16 -35.14
N VAL A 63 -5.90 4.14 -35.26
CA VAL A 63 -5.47 3.54 -36.54
C VAL A 63 -5.64 2.02 -36.46
N VAL A 64 -6.02 1.39 -37.58
CA VAL A 64 -6.18 -0.07 -37.68
C VAL A 64 -4.85 -0.70 -38.10
N ASN A 65 -4.46 -1.80 -37.46
CA ASN A 65 -3.26 -2.54 -37.83
C ASN A 65 -3.56 -3.59 -38.92
N HIS A 66 -2.76 -3.58 -39.99
CA HIS A 66 -2.86 -4.55 -41.08
C HIS A 66 -1.53 -5.31 -41.26
N ASP A 67 -1.30 -6.33 -40.45
CA ASP A 67 -0.20 -7.28 -40.68
C ASP A 67 -0.71 -8.56 -41.38
N ASN A 68 0.00 -8.93 -42.45
CA ASN A 68 -0.29 -10.02 -43.40
C ASN A 68 -0.15 -11.43 -42.79
N ASN A 69 -1.27 -12.18 -42.63
CA ASN A 69 -1.50 -13.45 -43.35
C ASN A 69 -2.93 -13.99 -43.11
N ASN A 70 -3.75 -13.93 -44.16
CA ASN A 70 -5.04 -14.58 -44.44
C ASN A 70 -6.34 -14.25 -43.65
N LYS A 71 -7.31 -13.79 -44.47
CA LYS A 71 -8.79 -13.79 -44.34
C LYS A 71 -9.43 -12.91 -43.25
N CYS A 72 -9.26 -11.60 -43.36
CA CYS A 72 -10.40 -10.67 -43.22
C CYS A 72 -10.03 -9.31 -43.82
N ARG A 73 -10.17 -9.18 -45.14
CA ARG A 73 -10.39 -7.86 -45.74
C ARG A 73 -11.77 -7.43 -45.29
N SER A 74 -11.86 -6.49 -44.34
CA SER A 74 -13.11 -5.76 -44.13
C SER A 74 -13.31 -4.83 -45.33
N VAL A 75 -13.97 -5.37 -46.35
CA VAL A 75 -14.45 -4.60 -47.50
C VAL A 75 -15.83 -4.09 -47.11
N THR A 76 -15.93 -2.79 -46.85
CA THR A 76 -17.18 -2.05 -47.05
C THR A 76 -16.93 -1.09 -48.20
N ASN A 77 -17.63 -1.32 -49.32
CA ASN A 77 -17.61 -0.47 -50.52
C ASN A 77 -16.24 -0.18 -51.17
N GLY A 78 -15.33 -1.16 -51.21
CA GLY A 78 -14.25 -1.18 -52.19
C GLY A 78 -13.05 -0.23 -51.98
N SER A 79 -12.84 0.35 -50.80
CA SER A 79 -11.58 1.06 -50.49
C SER A 79 -10.98 0.66 -49.14
N VAL A 80 -9.65 0.53 -49.09
CA VAL A 80 -8.87 0.24 -47.87
C VAL A 80 -9.01 1.42 -46.90
N VAL A 81 -9.60 1.19 -45.72
CA VAL A 81 -9.73 2.22 -44.69
C VAL A 81 -8.70 1.97 -43.59
N GLU A 82 -7.67 2.82 -43.55
CA GLU A 82 -6.52 2.73 -42.64
C GLU A 82 -6.76 3.47 -41.31
N PHE A 83 -7.80 4.31 -41.23
CA PHE A 83 -7.96 5.34 -40.19
C PHE A 83 -9.37 5.35 -39.57
N VAL A 84 -9.46 5.35 -38.23
CA VAL A 84 -10.72 5.24 -37.48
C VAL A 84 -11.28 6.60 -37.06
N GLY A 85 -10.43 7.49 -36.53
CA GLY A 85 -10.83 8.83 -36.09
C GLY A 85 -9.71 9.56 -35.35
N GLU A 86 -9.82 10.89 -35.21
CA GLU A 86 -8.88 11.70 -34.43
C GLU A 86 -9.56 12.68 -33.48
N VAL A 87 -8.86 13.02 -32.40
CA VAL A 87 -9.15 14.18 -31.55
C VAL A 87 -7.96 15.14 -31.58
N ARG A 88 -8.26 16.44 -31.60
CA ARG A 88 -7.26 17.52 -31.52
C ARG A 88 -7.47 18.31 -30.24
N ILE A 89 -6.45 18.33 -29.39
CA ILE A 89 -6.46 18.99 -28.09
C ILE A 89 -5.44 20.14 -28.13
N PRO A 90 -5.89 21.41 -28.17
CA PRO A 90 -4.99 22.55 -28.04
C PRO A 90 -4.29 22.51 -26.68
N VAL A 91 -2.96 22.58 -26.64
CA VAL A 91 -2.23 22.57 -25.36
C VAL A 91 -2.60 23.77 -24.49
N GLY A 92 -2.96 24.89 -25.13
CA GLY A 92 -3.54 26.04 -24.45
C GLY A 92 -4.75 25.70 -23.57
N SER A 93 -5.68 24.82 -24.00
CA SER A 93 -6.89 24.51 -23.20
C SER A 93 -6.57 23.77 -21.90
N VAL A 94 -5.49 22.99 -21.88
CA VAL A 94 -4.99 22.28 -20.68
C VAL A 94 -4.28 23.25 -19.72
N ALA A 95 -3.67 24.31 -20.26
CA ALA A 95 -2.96 25.31 -19.48
C ALA A 95 -3.89 26.27 -18.70
N PHE A 96 -5.16 26.39 -19.09
CA PHE A 96 -6.16 27.27 -18.45
C PHE A 96 -6.99 26.59 -17.36
N GLU A 97 -6.75 25.31 -17.08
CA GLU A 97 -7.44 24.56 -16.03
C GLU A 97 -6.72 24.74 -14.68
N ASP A 98 -7.49 24.82 -13.58
CA ASP A 98 -7.01 25.19 -12.23
C ASP A 98 -5.85 24.30 -11.71
N LYS A 99 -5.65 23.10 -12.30
CA LYS A 99 -4.59 22.14 -11.94
C LYS A 99 -3.65 21.80 -13.10
N GLN A 100 -3.73 22.49 -14.24
CA GLN A 100 -2.97 22.18 -15.46
C GLN A 100 -3.08 20.71 -15.89
N THR A 101 -4.19 20.05 -15.54
CA THR A 101 -4.42 18.62 -15.73
C THR A 101 -5.87 18.39 -16.11
N LEU A 102 -6.08 17.85 -17.31
CA LEU A 102 -7.31 17.21 -17.73
C LEU A 102 -7.36 15.83 -17.06
N LEU A 103 -8.24 15.69 -16.08
CA LEU A 103 -8.62 14.41 -15.49
C LEU A 103 -9.12 13.45 -16.59
N PRO A 104 -9.24 12.13 -16.34
CA PRO A 104 -9.69 11.17 -17.36
C PRO A 104 -10.97 11.64 -18.06
N THR A 105 -10.82 12.10 -19.30
CA THR A 105 -11.89 12.76 -20.05
C THR A 105 -12.16 12.01 -21.35
N TRP A 106 -13.42 11.73 -21.63
CA TRP A 106 -13.85 11.11 -22.88
C TRP A 106 -13.87 12.14 -24.01
N PHE A 107 -13.07 11.87 -25.04
CA PHE A 107 -13.05 12.64 -26.27
C PHE A 107 -13.76 11.87 -27.38
N SER A 108 -14.75 12.48 -28.01
CA SER A 108 -15.36 11.92 -29.22
C SER A 108 -14.36 11.99 -30.37
N LEU A 109 -14.17 10.86 -31.06
CA LEU A 109 -13.29 10.81 -32.23
C LEU A 109 -14.00 11.45 -33.42
N GLU A 110 -13.35 12.42 -34.05
CA GLU A 110 -13.88 13.09 -35.23
C GLU A 110 -13.36 12.45 -36.51
N SER A 111 -14.20 12.48 -37.54
CA SER A 111 -13.85 12.03 -38.88
C SER A 111 -12.92 13.06 -39.55
N PRO A 112 -11.76 12.69 -40.11
CA PRO A 112 -10.80 13.64 -40.64
C PRO A 112 -11.36 14.39 -41.85
N LYS A 113 -11.08 15.69 -41.98
CA LYS A 113 -11.54 16.54 -43.12
C LYS A 113 -11.03 16.08 -44.51
N SER A 114 -10.15 15.07 -44.57
CA SER A 114 -9.65 14.48 -45.81
C SER A 114 -9.54 12.95 -45.70
N GLY A 115 -10.61 12.24 -46.06
CA GLY A 115 -10.65 10.77 -46.18
C GLY A 115 -12.09 10.29 -46.40
N ARG A 116 -12.31 9.21 -47.18
CA ARG A 116 -13.66 8.62 -47.42
C ARG A 116 -13.97 7.59 -46.32
N PHE A 117 -15.18 7.62 -45.73
CA PHE A 117 -15.46 7.23 -44.33
C PHE A 117 -16.20 5.90 -44.08
N PHE A 118 -16.05 5.40 -42.84
CA PHE A 118 -17.04 4.57 -42.12
C PHE A 118 -18.25 5.41 -41.65
N ASN A 119 -19.42 4.76 -41.58
CA ASN A 119 -20.70 5.38 -41.25
C ASN A 119 -20.73 5.92 -39.79
N LYS A 120 -20.97 7.24 -39.66
CA LYS A 120 -21.46 8.06 -38.51
C LYS A 120 -21.02 7.84 -37.03
N TYR A 121 -20.27 6.80 -36.66
CA TYR A 121 -19.81 6.56 -35.28
C TYR A 121 -18.33 6.14 -35.25
N CYS A 122 -17.45 7.05 -34.82
CA CYS A 122 -15.99 6.81 -34.74
C CYS A 122 -15.52 6.38 -33.34
N GLY A 123 -16.45 6.19 -32.39
CA GLY A 123 -16.16 5.87 -31.00
C GLY A 123 -15.64 7.06 -30.18
N LYS A 124 -15.26 6.78 -28.94
CA LYS A 124 -14.66 7.75 -28.01
C LYS A 124 -13.34 7.22 -27.45
N ILE A 125 -12.44 8.12 -27.08
CA ILE A 125 -11.16 7.81 -26.45
C ILE A 125 -11.06 8.51 -25.08
N LEU A 126 -10.67 7.76 -24.06
CA LEU A 126 -10.43 8.26 -22.72
C LEU A 126 -8.95 8.62 -22.57
N LEU A 127 -8.68 9.90 -22.29
CA LEU A 127 -7.33 10.43 -22.12
C LEU A 127 -7.22 11.20 -20.81
N THR A 128 -6.06 11.09 -20.16
CA THR A 128 -5.61 12.03 -19.12
C THR A 128 -4.49 12.86 -19.71
N VAL A 129 -4.57 14.19 -19.63
CA VAL A 129 -3.55 15.08 -20.19
C VAL A 129 -3.10 16.05 -19.13
N SER A 130 -1.84 16.01 -18.72
CA SER A 130 -1.27 16.92 -17.72
C SER A 130 -0.12 17.73 -18.28
N LEU A 131 -0.05 18.99 -17.88
CA LEU A 131 1.00 19.92 -18.27
C LEU A 131 1.84 20.26 -17.03
N HIS A 132 3.13 19.92 -17.08
CA HIS A 132 4.05 20.14 -15.96
C HIS A 132 5.22 21.03 -16.39
N GLY A 133 5.48 22.11 -15.66
CA GLY A 133 6.72 22.89 -15.79
C GLY A 133 6.64 24.31 -15.23
N LYS A 134 7.80 24.86 -14.79
CA LYS A 134 7.91 26.28 -14.39
C LYS A 134 8.06 27.17 -15.64
N GLY A 135 7.14 28.11 -15.81
CA GLY A 135 7.20 29.19 -16.81
C GLY A 135 6.22 30.33 -16.47
N ARG A 136 6.74 31.47 -16.01
CA ARG A 136 6.01 32.75 -16.03
C ARG A 136 5.89 33.21 -17.49
N SER A 137 4.71 33.71 -17.87
CA SER A 137 4.28 34.21 -19.21
C SER A 137 3.75 33.17 -20.21
N PHE A 138 2.48 32.79 -20.05
CA PHE A 138 1.59 32.44 -21.17
C PHE A 138 0.80 33.66 -21.69
N MET A 139 0.96 34.81 -21.03
CA MET A 139 0.28 36.06 -21.36
C MET A 139 1.25 37.01 -22.04
N ASN A 140 1.24 37.02 -23.38
CA ASN A 140 1.47 38.22 -24.19
C ASN A 140 1.24 37.88 -25.66
N HIS A 141 -0.01 37.97 -26.11
CA HIS A 141 -0.37 38.48 -27.44
C HIS A 141 -1.86 38.86 -27.41
N LYS A 142 -2.15 40.11 -27.01
CA LYS A 142 -3.39 40.79 -27.42
C LYS A 142 -3.16 41.31 -28.83
N HIS A 143 -3.89 40.79 -29.81
CA HIS A 143 -4.24 41.58 -30.99
C HIS A 143 -5.58 42.27 -30.72
N SER A 144 -5.55 43.60 -30.79
CA SER A 144 -6.68 44.53 -30.63
C SER A 144 -7.73 44.39 -31.74
N PRO A 145 -9.00 44.71 -31.48
CA PRO A 145 -9.85 45.35 -32.47
C PRO A 145 -9.60 46.86 -32.48
N ASN A 146 -9.54 47.46 -33.66
CA ASN A 146 -9.49 48.91 -33.85
C ASN A 146 -10.74 49.58 -33.26
N SER A 147 -10.57 50.62 -32.43
CA SER A 147 -11.07 51.98 -32.71
C SER A 147 -10.76 52.94 -31.53
N THR A 148 -9.78 53.80 -31.77
CA THR A 148 -9.72 55.26 -31.53
C THR A 148 -10.39 55.92 -30.30
N ILE A 149 -9.60 56.87 -29.71
CA ILE A 149 -9.96 58.05 -28.89
C ILE A 149 -10.24 57.76 -27.39
N ALA A 150 -9.83 58.51 -26.36
CA ALA A 150 -8.73 59.41 -26.02
C ALA A 150 -8.93 59.80 -24.52
N VAL A 151 -7.87 60.24 -23.84
CA VAL A 151 -7.88 61.25 -22.74
C VAL A 151 -8.23 60.81 -21.30
N GLU A 152 -7.16 60.79 -20.47
CA GLU A 152 -6.92 61.47 -19.18
C GLU A 152 -7.49 61.05 -17.81
N ASN A 153 -6.55 61.08 -16.83
CA ASN A 153 -6.61 61.60 -15.44
C ASN A 153 -7.50 60.86 -14.43
N SER A 154 -7.18 60.70 -13.13
CA SER A 154 -6.13 61.16 -12.22
C SER A 154 -6.39 60.52 -10.83
N ARG A 155 -5.35 60.40 -9.96
CA ARG A 155 -5.28 60.79 -8.52
C ARG A 155 -6.41 60.35 -7.56
N ASP A 156 -6.24 59.89 -6.31
CA ASP A 156 -5.30 60.13 -5.20
C ASP A 156 -5.64 59.08 -4.09
N LEU A 157 -4.66 58.56 -3.32
CA LEU A 157 -4.43 58.76 -1.85
C LEU A 157 -5.60 58.25 -0.93
N GLU A 158 -5.46 57.57 0.21
CA GLU A 158 -4.47 57.64 1.31
C GLU A 158 -4.85 56.65 2.46
N GLY A 159 -3.84 56.07 3.16
CA GLY A 159 -3.74 55.65 4.60
C GLY A 159 -4.81 54.78 5.30
N LEU A 160 -4.61 54.04 6.41
CA LEU A 160 -3.48 53.44 7.17
C LEU A 160 -4.10 52.76 8.44
N HIS A 161 -3.46 51.67 8.90
CA HIS A 161 -3.40 51.10 10.28
C HIS A 161 -4.48 50.17 10.91
N PHE A 162 -4.02 48.93 11.21
CA PHE A 162 -4.05 48.10 12.48
C PHE A 162 -5.23 48.23 13.48
N LEU A 163 -5.84 47.18 14.05
CA LEU A 163 -5.33 46.09 14.93
C LEU A 163 -6.42 44.99 15.19
N CYS A 164 -5.98 43.82 15.70
CA CYS A 164 -6.66 42.58 16.21
C CYS A 164 -8.11 42.70 16.80
N GLN A 165 -8.98 41.68 16.92
CA GLN A 165 -8.83 40.27 17.33
C GLN A 165 -10.18 39.48 17.19
N SER A 166 -10.07 38.15 17.01
CA SER A 166 -10.97 37.04 17.43
C SER A 166 -12.43 36.84 16.96
N HIS A 167 -12.66 35.56 16.61
CA HIS A 167 -13.85 34.70 16.75
C HIS A 167 -14.79 34.42 15.56
N CYS A 168 -15.10 33.14 15.47
CA CYS A 168 -15.71 32.34 14.39
C CYS A 168 -17.21 32.62 14.21
N ASP A 169 -17.71 32.77 12.97
CA ASP A 169 -18.81 31.94 12.45
C ASP A 169 -19.13 32.12 10.94
N LYS A 170 -19.40 30.97 10.33
CA LYS A 170 -20.09 30.58 9.08
C LYS A 170 -20.51 31.58 7.97
N MET A 171 -20.03 31.24 6.77
CA MET A 171 -20.77 30.91 5.53
C MET A 171 -21.47 32.03 4.72
N GLY A 172 -20.97 32.23 3.47
CA GLY A 172 -21.84 32.50 2.32
C GLY A 172 -21.36 33.52 1.28
N VAL A 173 -20.48 33.15 0.33
CA VAL A 173 -20.44 33.77 -1.02
C VAL A 173 -19.94 32.75 -2.04
N GLY A 174 -20.85 31.94 -2.58
CA GLY A 174 -20.53 30.88 -3.55
C GLY A 174 -21.61 30.65 -4.60
N LYS A 175 -22.42 31.69 -4.92
CA LYS A 175 -23.52 31.56 -5.89
C LYS A 175 -23.58 32.61 -7.00
N GLN A 176 -22.66 33.58 -7.04
CA GLN A 176 -22.66 34.61 -8.10
C GLN A 176 -21.64 34.37 -9.23
N LEU A 177 -20.57 33.60 -8.99
CA LEU A 177 -19.53 33.34 -10.01
C LEU A 177 -19.93 32.25 -11.03
N LEU A 178 -20.77 31.31 -10.62
CA LEU A 178 -21.25 30.21 -11.49
C LEU A 178 -22.32 30.64 -12.51
N LYS A 179 -22.96 31.79 -12.29
CA LYS A 179 -24.00 32.32 -13.20
C LYS A 179 -23.41 33.10 -14.38
N ASP A 180 -22.22 33.66 -14.21
CA ASP A 180 -21.53 34.42 -15.28
C ASP A 180 -20.75 33.51 -16.23
N ILE A 181 -20.33 32.32 -15.77
CA ILE A 181 -19.65 31.31 -16.58
C ILE A 181 -20.64 30.58 -17.52
N ALA A 182 -21.87 30.36 -17.08
CA ALA A 182 -22.93 29.75 -17.90
C ALA A 182 -23.34 30.63 -19.11
N ASN A 183 -23.27 31.95 -18.97
CA ASN A 183 -23.62 32.89 -20.04
C ASN A 183 -22.47 33.15 -21.04
N GLY A 184 -21.23 32.82 -20.68
CA GLY A 184 -20.07 32.97 -21.54
C GLY A 184 -19.90 31.86 -22.58
N LEU A 185 -20.36 30.63 -22.28
CA LEU A 185 -20.16 29.47 -23.15
C LEU A 185 -21.23 29.30 -24.23
N HIS A 186 -22.38 29.98 -24.13
CA HIS A 186 -23.40 29.93 -25.17
C HIS A 186 -23.08 30.80 -26.41
N ARG A 187 -22.00 31.61 -26.37
CA ARG A 187 -21.68 32.61 -27.41
C ARG A 187 -20.63 32.19 -28.45
N ILE A 188 -20.13 30.95 -28.39
CA ILE A 188 -19.01 30.47 -29.25
C ILE A 188 -19.48 29.60 -30.44
N PHE A 189 -20.69 29.05 -30.42
CA PHE A 189 -21.23 28.27 -31.55
C PHE A 189 -22.45 28.96 -32.18
N LYS A 190 -22.21 30.02 -32.96
CA LYS A 190 -23.01 30.38 -34.15
C LYS A 190 -22.40 31.61 -34.84
N LYS A 191 -21.61 31.41 -35.90
CA LYS A 191 -21.58 32.37 -37.03
C LYS A 191 -20.84 31.83 -38.28
N LYS A 192 -21.62 31.54 -39.33
CA LYS A 192 -21.42 31.75 -40.78
C LYS A 192 -22.55 30.97 -41.46
N GLU A 193 -23.38 31.43 -42.38
CA GLU A 193 -23.64 32.64 -43.20
C GLU A 193 -25.13 32.44 -43.61
N GLY A 194 -26.00 33.38 -43.94
CA GLY A 194 -25.97 34.81 -44.20
C GLY A 194 -27.33 35.20 -44.82
N ASN A 195 -27.82 36.40 -44.47
CA ASN A 195 -28.75 37.31 -45.16
C ASN A 195 -30.00 36.83 -45.92
N SER A 196 -31.18 37.30 -45.47
CA SER A 196 -31.94 38.44 -46.06
C SER A 196 -33.21 38.68 -45.21
N ASN A 197 -33.37 39.84 -44.54
CA ASN A 197 -34.19 41.01 -44.95
C ASN A 197 -35.68 40.65 -45.13
N PHE A 198 -36.71 41.25 -44.50
CA PHE A 198 -36.94 42.61 -43.98
C PHE A 198 -38.29 42.63 -43.20
N GLY A 199 -38.39 43.41 -42.10
CA GLY A 199 -39.59 44.09 -41.55
C GLY A 199 -40.82 43.26 -41.06
N ASP A 200 -41.70 43.71 -40.17
CA ASP A 200 -41.75 44.82 -39.21
C ASP A 200 -43.02 44.59 -38.34
N SER A 201 -43.08 45.17 -37.14
CA SER A 201 -44.29 45.63 -36.39
C SER A 201 -45.44 44.65 -35.98
N SER A 202 -45.49 44.39 -34.67
CA SER A 202 -46.56 44.72 -33.71
C SER A 202 -48.02 44.24 -33.83
N GLU A 203 -48.47 43.69 -32.69
CA GLU A 203 -49.76 43.91 -31.99
C GLU A 203 -50.99 43.01 -32.23
N LEU A 204 -51.25 42.22 -31.17
CA LEU A 204 -52.47 42.11 -30.37
C LEU A 204 -53.83 41.65 -30.97
N SER A 205 -54.28 40.57 -30.32
CA SER A 205 -55.64 40.29 -29.84
C SER A 205 -56.67 39.63 -30.77
N SER A 206 -56.91 38.35 -30.46
CA SER A 206 -58.21 37.69 -30.24
C SER A 206 -59.31 37.86 -31.28
N SER A 207 -59.70 36.76 -31.93
CA SER A 207 -60.77 35.89 -31.40
C SER A 207 -61.12 34.78 -32.40
N LEU A 208 -61.31 33.58 -31.83
CA LEU A 208 -62.15 32.47 -32.25
C LEU A 208 -62.61 32.40 -33.72
N SER A 209 -62.20 31.34 -34.42
CA SER A 209 -63.11 30.21 -34.73
C SER A 209 -62.40 29.14 -35.56
N ASP A 210 -62.60 27.90 -35.11
CA ASP A 210 -62.63 26.66 -35.88
C ASP A 210 -61.33 26.16 -36.52
N TYR A 211 -60.46 25.59 -35.67
CA TYR A 211 -59.82 24.28 -35.86
C TYR A 211 -59.17 23.91 -34.49
N GLU A 212 -59.87 23.14 -33.65
CA GLU A 212 -59.36 22.73 -32.33
C GLU A 212 -58.11 21.82 -32.48
N ASP A 213 -56.96 22.43 -32.29
CA ASP A 213 -56.06 22.27 -31.14
C ASP A 213 -55.84 20.85 -30.54
N SER A 214 -54.58 20.41 -30.56
CA SER A 214 -53.86 20.06 -29.34
C SER A 214 -52.37 19.88 -29.64
N VAL A 215 -51.65 21.01 -29.73
CA VAL A 215 -50.20 21.01 -29.45
C VAL A 215 -50.03 21.10 -27.94
N HIS A 216 -49.60 20.00 -27.32
CA HIS A 216 -48.99 20.03 -25.99
C HIS A 216 -47.57 19.49 -26.08
N GLU A 217 -46.60 20.39 -26.32
CA GLU A 217 -45.27 20.25 -25.77
C GLU A 217 -45.36 20.63 -24.28
N ASN A 218 -45.66 19.64 -23.45
CA ASN A 218 -45.55 19.67 -22.00
C ASN A 218 -45.13 18.27 -21.57
N THR A 219 -43.85 18.03 -21.26
CA THR A 219 -43.51 16.89 -20.41
C THR A 219 -43.58 17.39 -18.97
N PHE A 220 -44.78 17.33 -18.40
CA PHE A 220 -44.98 17.37 -16.96
C PHE A 220 -44.24 16.19 -16.30
N PRO A 221 -43.89 16.26 -15.00
CA PRO A 221 -43.52 15.06 -14.25
C PRO A 221 -44.72 14.10 -14.26
N CYS A 222 -44.63 13.02 -15.02
CA CYS A 222 -45.61 11.94 -14.99
C CYS A 222 -45.48 11.26 -13.62
N SER A 223 -46.59 11.09 -12.90
CA SER A 223 -46.58 10.34 -11.64
C SER A 223 -46.17 8.88 -11.87
N PHE A 224 -45.72 8.20 -10.81
CA PHE A 224 -45.31 6.79 -10.89
C PHE A 224 -46.44 5.92 -11.43
N GLU A 225 -47.66 6.18 -10.95
CA GLU A 225 -48.89 5.48 -11.31
C GLU A 225 -49.26 5.69 -12.79
N GLU A 226 -49.16 6.91 -13.30
CA GLU A 226 -49.39 7.21 -14.71
C GLU A 226 -48.35 6.53 -15.61
N SER A 227 -47.10 6.45 -15.16
CA SER A 227 -46.02 5.79 -15.91
C SER A 227 -46.22 4.27 -16.01
N ILE A 228 -46.67 3.64 -14.92
CA ILE A 228 -47.05 2.22 -14.91
C ILE A 228 -48.27 1.97 -15.81
N ALA A 229 -49.32 2.80 -15.71
CA ALA A 229 -50.51 2.68 -16.56
C ALA A 229 -50.20 2.84 -18.06
N LEU A 230 -49.24 3.70 -18.41
CA LEU A 230 -48.74 3.83 -19.79
C LEU A 230 -47.99 2.59 -20.28
N MET A 231 -47.23 1.90 -19.42
CA MET A 231 -46.62 0.61 -19.76
C MET A 231 -47.67 -0.50 -19.92
N GLU A 232 -48.70 -0.51 -19.07
CA GLU A 232 -49.77 -1.52 -19.10
C GLU A 232 -50.66 -1.44 -20.35
N SER A 233 -50.90 -0.24 -20.86
CA SER A 233 -51.84 0.02 -21.97
C SER A 233 -51.27 -0.28 -23.36
N ARG A 234 -49.97 -0.56 -23.48
CA ARG A 234 -49.32 -0.97 -24.74
C ARG A 234 -49.41 -2.49 -24.91
N ASP A 235 -50.30 -2.94 -25.78
CA ASP A 235 -50.64 -4.37 -25.96
C ASP A 235 -49.87 -5.06 -27.12
N ASP A 236 -48.91 -4.38 -27.76
CA ASP A 236 -48.15 -4.95 -28.88
C ASP A 236 -46.87 -5.65 -28.41
N ASN A 237 -46.86 -6.99 -28.49
CA ASN A 237 -45.74 -7.91 -28.20
C ASN A 237 -45.18 -7.85 -26.77
N LYS A 238 -45.95 -8.34 -25.79
CA LYS A 238 -45.45 -8.51 -24.42
C LYS A 238 -44.29 -9.52 -24.38
N PRO A 239 -43.09 -9.14 -23.90
CA PRO A 239 -42.01 -10.10 -23.67
C PRO A 239 -42.44 -11.10 -22.60
N GLU A 240 -42.24 -12.39 -22.85
CA GLU A 240 -42.54 -13.50 -21.92
C GLU A 240 -41.89 -13.27 -20.54
N MET A 241 -42.47 -13.84 -19.47
CA MET A 241 -41.95 -13.63 -18.11
C MET A 241 -40.50 -14.14 -18.06
N PRO A 242 -39.52 -13.32 -17.64
CA PRO A 242 -38.12 -13.73 -17.66
C PRO A 242 -37.85 -14.94 -16.75
N GLU A 243 -36.92 -15.79 -17.21
CA GLU A 243 -36.40 -16.91 -16.42
C GLU A 243 -35.66 -16.42 -15.17
N ASN A 244 -35.57 -17.29 -14.15
CA ASN A 244 -34.83 -16.97 -12.93
C ASN A 244 -33.33 -16.83 -13.24
N LEU A 245 -32.66 -15.96 -12.48
CA LEU A 245 -31.21 -15.80 -12.60
C LEU A 245 -30.48 -17.09 -12.16
N PRO A 246 -29.36 -17.44 -12.82
CA PRO A 246 -28.79 -18.79 -12.77
C PRO A 246 -28.08 -19.16 -11.46
N VAL A 247 -27.87 -18.19 -10.54
CA VAL A 247 -27.09 -18.44 -9.31
C VAL A 247 -27.98 -18.94 -8.17
N GLY A 248 -29.21 -18.44 -8.04
CA GLY A 248 -30.16 -18.97 -7.06
C GLY A 248 -31.36 -18.08 -6.77
N ILE A 249 -32.26 -18.59 -5.93
CA ILE A 249 -33.48 -17.91 -5.46
C ILE A 249 -33.27 -17.45 -4.02
N LEU A 250 -33.60 -16.19 -3.73
CA LEU A 250 -33.51 -15.56 -2.41
C LEU A 250 -34.86 -15.53 -1.69
N VAL A 251 -35.96 -15.34 -2.42
CA VAL A 251 -37.34 -15.31 -1.90
C VAL A 251 -38.25 -16.08 -2.85
N ASP A 252 -39.12 -16.91 -2.30
CA ASP A 252 -40.18 -17.66 -3.00
C ASP A 252 -41.36 -17.85 -2.03
N GLN A 253 -42.26 -16.86 -1.98
CA GLN A 253 -43.35 -16.82 -1.00
C GLN A 253 -44.64 -16.21 -1.59
N ILE A 254 -45.79 -16.64 -1.06
CA ILE A 254 -47.12 -16.12 -1.42
C ILE A 254 -47.63 -15.22 -0.29
N TYR A 255 -48.00 -13.99 -0.64
CA TYR A 255 -48.52 -12.97 0.26
C TYR A 255 -49.98 -12.63 -0.09
N LEU A 256 -50.84 -12.47 0.93
CA LEU A 256 -52.23 -12.02 0.78
C LEU A 256 -52.31 -10.52 0.51
N VAL A 257 -51.94 -10.13 -0.71
CA VAL A 257 -51.97 -8.77 -1.24
C VAL A 257 -52.06 -8.87 -2.76
N SER A 258 -52.71 -7.91 -3.42
CA SER A 258 -52.79 -7.89 -4.88
C SER A 258 -51.40 -7.63 -5.49
N PRO A 259 -51.10 -8.17 -6.71
CA PRO A 259 -49.81 -7.94 -7.38
C PRO A 259 -49.47 -6.45 -7.56
N ASN A 260 -50.50 -5.63 -7.81
CA ASN A 260 -50.34 -4.19 -7.97
C ASN A 260 -49.99 -3.50 -6.64
N ASP A 261 -50.70 -3.83 -5.56
CA ASP A 261 -50.44 -3.22 -4.25
C ASP A 261 -49.08 -3.63 -3.71
N LEU A 262 -48.64 -4.88 -3.94
CA LEU A 262 -47.31 -5.32 -3.58
C LEU A 262 -46.22 -4.59 -4.39
N ASN A 263 -46.45 -4.36 -5.70
CA ASN A 263 -45.54 -3.60 -6.54
C ASN A 263 -45.40 -2.14 -6.06
N VAL A 264 -46.52 -1.48 -5.78
CA VAL A 264 -46.54 -0.11 -5.23
C VAL A 264 -45.83 -0.07 -3.88
N PHE A 265 -46.10 -1.03 -2.99
CA PHE A 265 -45.47 -1.10 -1.68
C PHE A 265 -43.95 -1.22 -1.74
N LEU A 266 -43.41 -1.98 -2.70
CA LEU A 266 -41.96 -2.19 -2.85
C LEU A 266 -41.25 -1.08 -3.63
N PHE A 267 -41.88 -0.55 -4.69
CA PHE A 267 -41.18 0.26 -5.71
C PHE A 267 -41.69 1.69 -5.89
N ALA A 268 -42.78 2.09 -5.20
CA ALA A 268 -43.22 3.48 -5.23
C ALA A 268 -42.15 4.41 -4.61
N PRO A 269 -41.93 5.61 -5.18
CA PRO A 269 -41.01 6.59 -4.61
C PRO A 269 -41.34 6.90 -3.14
N ASN A 270 -40.32 6.94 -2.28
CA ASN A 270 -40.47 7.22 -0.84
C ASN A 270 -41.33 6.22 -0.05
N SER A 271 -41.46 4.97 -0.53
CA SER A 271 -42.14 3.89 0.21
C SER A 271 -41.66 3.79 1.65
N GLN A 272 -42.59 3.59 2.59
CA GLN A 272 -42.26 3.36 4.00
C GLN A 272 -41.43 2.09 4.19
N PHE A 273 -41.68 1.05 3.39
CA PHE A 273 -40.92 -0.19 3.43
C PHE A 273 -39.44 0.01 3.07
N SER A 274 -39.14 0.82 2.06
CA SER A 274 -37.77 1.16 1.66
C SER A 274 -37.01 1.82 2.83
N LYS A 275 -37.67 2.73 3.55
CA LYS A 275 -37.10 3.42 4.72
C LYS A 275 -36.86 2.49 5.90
N ASP A 276 -37.85 1.65 6.23
CA ASP A 276 -37.73 0.67 7.32
C ASP A 276 -36.61 -0.34 7.03
N MET A 277 -36.48 -0.78 5.77
CA MET A 277 -35.39 -1.66 5.33
C MET A 277 -34.02 -0.97 5.40
N ALA A 278 -33.92 0.29 5.01
CA ALA A 278 -32.68 1.05 5.12
C ALA A 278 -32.24 1.18 6.58
N GLU A 279 -33.16 1.45 7.50
CA GLU A 279 -32.88 1.53 8.94
C GLU A 279 -32.45 0.16 9.51
N LEU A 280 -33.19 -0.90 9.20
CA LEU A 280 -32.90 -2.27 9.69
C LEU A 280 -31.52 -2.78 9.22
N GLN A 281 -31.11 -2.42 8.00
CA GLN A 281 -29.85 -2.84 7.40
C GLN A 281 -28.67 -1.88 7.68
N GLY A 282 -28.91 -0.79 8.42
CA GLY A 282 -27.89 0.23 8.70
C GLY A 282 -27.45 1.02 7.45
N THR A 283 -28.30 1.07 6.43
CA THR A 283 -28.04 1.81 5.19
C THR A 283 -28.32 3.29 5.40
N THR A 284 -27.37 4.14 5.02
CA THR A 284 -27.43 5.60 5.25
C THR A 284 -27.29 6.36 3.94
N ASN A 285 -27.61 7.66 3.93
CA ASN A 285 -27.53 8.54 2.76
C ASN A 285 -28.30 8.02 1.53
N VAL A 286 -29.45 7.36 1.73
CA VAL A 286 -30.30 6.87 0.63
C VAL A 286 -30.86 8.06 -0.16
N GLN A 287 -30.61 8.08 -1.46
CA GLN A 287 -31.17 9.03 -2.42
C GLN A 287 -31.84 8.27 -3.55
N GLU A 288 -33.17 8.35 -3.63
CA GLU A 288 -33.97 7.77 -4.71
C GLU A 288 -34.15 8.80 -5.84
N GLY A 289 -33.67 8.49 -7.04
CA GLY A 289 -33.97 9.27 -8.25
C GLY A 289 -35.41 9.05 -8.74
N PRO A 290 -35.97 9.98 -9.53
CA PRO A 290 -37.29 9.80 -10.12
C PRO A 290 -37.29 8.65 -11.13
N TRP A 291 -38.44 8.00 -11.31
CA TRP A 291 -38.65 7.08 -12.43
C TRP A 291 -38.63 7.84 -13.76
N THR A 292 -37.82 7.38 -14.70
CA THR A 292 -37.59 8.04 -16.00
C THR A 292 -37.56 7.02 -17.14
N TRP A 293 -37.96 7.45 -18.33
CA TRP A 293 -37.91 6.62 -19.54
C TRP A 293 -36.49 6.59 -20.13
N LYS A 294 -35.96 5.41 -20.43
CA LYS A 294 -34.59 5.25 -20.93
C LYS A 294 -34.49 5.71 -22.40
N ASN A 295 -33.63 6.69 -22.70
CA ASN A 295 -33.25 7.12 -24.06
C ASN A 295 -34.40 7.48 -25.04
N GLY A 296 -35.52 8.02 -24.55
CA GLY A 296 -36.67 8.37 -25.41
C GLY A 296 -37.48 7.16 -25.88
N ASP A 297 -37.14 5.96 -25.39
CA ASP A 297 -37.94 4.76 -25.56
C ASP A 297 -38.95 4.66 -24.40
N THR A 298 -40.23 4.67 -24.75
CA THR A 298 -41.37 4.63 -23.81
C THR A 298 -41.72 3.20 -23.37
N SER A 299 -40.83 2.24 -23.59
CA SER A 299 -40.99 0.83 -23.21
C SER A 299 -40.17 0.41 -21.99
N CYS A 300 -39.25 1.24 -21.51
CA CYS A 300 -38.30 0.89 -20.46
C CYS A 300 -38.24 1.98 -19.38
N LEU A 301 -38.90 1.74 -18.24
CA LEU A 301 -38.95 2.64 -17.09
C LEU A 301 -37.82 2.29 -16.11
N THR A 302 -36.95 3.25 -15.80
CA THR A 302 -35.77 3.06 -14.96
C THR A 302 -35.62 4.16 -13.91
N ARG A 303 -35.05 3.83 -12.75
CA ARG A 303 -34.58 4.78 -11.75
C ARG A 303 -33.22 4.38 -11.20
N VAL A 304 -32.49 5.36 -10.69
CA VAL A 304 -31.22 5.15 -9.99
C VAL A 304 -31.40 5.50 -8.52
N VAL A 305 -30.99 4.59 -7.65
CA VAL A 305 -30.94 4.77 -6.19
C VAL A 305 -29.49 4.69 -5.76
N THR A 306 -29.04 5.65 -4.95
CA THR A 306 -27.68 5.65 -4.38
C THR A 306 -27.74 5.64 -2.87
N TYR A 307 -26.92 4.82 -2.23
CA TYR A 307 -26.89 4.69 -0.78
C TYR A 307 -25.52 4.26 -0.26
N MET A 308 -25.27 4.47 1.03
CA MET A 308 -24.06 4.03 1.71
C MET A 308 -24.39 2.83 2.61
N LYS A 309 -23.78 1.68 2.32
CA LYS A 309 -23.94 0.45 3.11
C LYS A 309 -23.01 0.48 4.32
N ALA A 310 -23.49 0.02 5.48
CA ALA A 310 -22.73 0.04 6.73
C ALA A 310 -21.39 -0.73 6.64
N ALA A 311 -20.42 -0.30 7.45
CA ALA A 311 -19.16 -1.00 7.58
C ALA A 311 -19.36 -2.40 8.20
N THR A 312 -18.68 -3.40 7.64
CA THR A 312 -18.59 -4.76 8.17
C THR A 312 -17.17 -5.02 8.68
N LYS A 313 -16.96 -6.14 9.40
CA LYS A 313 -15.63 -6.52 9.93
C LYS A 313 -14.53 -6.58 8.86
N LEU A 314 -14.88 -6.75 7.59
CA LEU A 314 -13.95 -6.95 6.47
C LEU A 314 -13.97 -5.83 5.42
N ILE A 315 -15.00 -4.96 5.42
CA ILE A 315 -15.21 -3.93 4.39
C ILE A 315 -15.70 -2.66 5.08
N LYS A 316 -15.05 -1.52 4.83
CA LYS A 316 -15.50 -0.21 5.33
C LYS A 316 -16.88 0.15 4.74
N ALA A 317 -17.51 1.20 5.25
CA ALA A 317 -18.75 1.69 4.64
C ALA A 317 -18.47 2.05 3.16
N VAL A 318 -19.36 1.61 2.26
CA VAL A 318 -19.17 1.76 0.80
C VAL A 318 -20.39 2.35 0.13
N ASN A 319 -20.16 3.17 -0.89
CA ASN A 319 -21.20 3.67 -1.76
C ASN A 319 -21.67 2.57 -2.73
N ALA A 320 -22.99 2.39 -2.79
CA ALA A 320 -23.67 1.50 -3.73
C ALA A 320 -24.53 2.33 -4.68
N ILE A 321 -24.51 1.92 -5.95
CA ILE A 321 -25.34 2.48 -7.01
C ILE A 321 -26.24 1.36 -7.51
N GLU A 322 -27.54 1.56 -7.40
CA GLU A 322 -28.58 0.61 -7.78
C GLU A 322 -29.41 1.17 -8.92
N GLU A 323 -29.40 0.50 -10.07
CA GLU A 323 -30.28 0.81 -11.21
C GLU A 323 -31.45 -0.18 -11.20
N GLN A 324 -32.67 0.32 -11.02
CA GLN A 324 -33.89 -0.48 -11.05
C GLN A 324 -34.62 -0.25 -12.37
N THR A 325 -34.97 -1.33 -13.08
CA THR A 325 -35.60 -1.26 -14.40
C THR A 325 -36.81 -2.19 -14.48
N TYR A 326 -37.97 -1.66 -14.84
CA TYR A 326 -39.13 -2.48 -15.20
C TYR A 326 -38.90 -3.15 -16.55
N ILE A 327 -38.92 -4.49 -16.54
CA ILE A 327 -38.79 -5.33 -17.74
C ILE A 327 -40.17 -5.84 -18.18
N ARG A 328 -41.08 -6.08 -17.23
CA ARG A 328 -42.46 -6.48 -17.51
C ARG A 328 -43.41 -5.72 -16.59
N VAL A 329 -44.46 -5.17 -17.19
CA VAL A 329 -45.56 -4.51 -16.48
C VAL A 329 -46.87 -4.97 -17.12
N SER A 330 -47.77 -5.50 -16.31
CA SER A 330 -49.09 -5.99 -16.68
C SER A 330 -50.00 -5.81 -15.48
N ARG A 331 -51.33 -5.78 -15.69
CA ARG A 331 -52.34 -5.64 -14.63
C ARG A 331 -52.19 -6.62 -13.47
N LYS A 332 -51.49 -7.73 -13.67
CA LYS A 332 -51.35 -8.83 -12.70
C LYS A 332 -49.92 -9.32 -12.51
N GLU A 333 -48.95 -8.82 -13.30
CA GLU A 333 -47.60 -9.36 -13.33
C GLU A 333 -46.56 -8.25 -13.52
N PHE A 334 -45.52 -8.28 -12.68
CA PHE A 334 -44.43 -7.31 -12.71
C PHE A 334 -43.09 -8.05 -12.68
N ALA A 335 -42.13 -7.59 -13.49
CA ALA A 335 -40.74 -8.02 -13.42
C ALA A 335 -39.81 -6.80 -13.38
N ILE A 336 -39.01 -6.71 -12.32
CA ILE A 336 -38.07 -5.61 -12.08
C ILE A 336 -36.68 -6.20 -11.97
N LEU A 337 -35.77 -5.74 -12.83
CA LEU A 337 -34.34 -6.05 -12.74
C LEU A 337 -33.63 -4.93 -12.01
N VAL A 338 -32.91 -5.31 -10.97
CA VAL A 338 -32.16 -4.43 -10.11
C VAL A 338 -30.68 -4.77 -10.26
N SER A 339 -29.90 -3.83 -10.78
CA SER A 339 -28.47 -3.96 -11.00
C SER A 339 -27.71 -3.10 -9.98
N VAL A 340 -26.99 -3.76 -9.07
CA VAL A 340 -26.25 -3.12 -7.98
C VAL A 340 -24.75 -3.14 -8.25
N SER A 341 -24.12 -1.98 -8.19
CA SER A 341 -22.68 -1.77 -8.34
C SER A 341 -22.07 -1.13 -7.10
N THR A 342 -20.97 -1.68 -6.62
CA THR A 342 -20.23 -1.19 -5.43
C THR A 342 -18.77 -0.94 -5.80
N PRO A 343 -18.46 0.10 -6.60
CA PRO A 343 -17.14 0.28 -7.22
C PRO A 343 -15.98 0.45 -6.22
N GLU A 344 -16.28 0.81 -4.97
CA GLU A 344 -15.32 1.06 -3.90
C GLU A 344 -14.84 -0.22 -3.19
N VAL A 345 -15.53 -1.36 -3.36
CA VAL A 345 -15.08 -2.64 -2.79
C VAL A 345 -13.94 -3.24 -3.63
N PRO A 346 -13.07 -4.10 -3.06
CA PRO A 346 -12.10 -4.84 -3.85
C PRO A 346 -12.77 -5.59 -4.99
N TYR A 347 -12.28 -5.40 -6.22
CA TYR A 347 -12.87 -5.94 -7.47
C TYR A 347 -14.27 -5.40 -7.82
N GLY A 348 -14.76 -4.34 -7.18
CA GLY A 348 -16.11 -3.79 -7.38
C GLY A 348 -16.41 -3.28 -8.80
N ASN A 349 -15.38 -3.02 -9.62
CA ASN A 349 -15.52 -2.68 -11.04
C ASN A 349 -15.52 -3.91 -11.97
N SER A 350 -15.20 -5.10 -11.44
CA SER A 350 -15.08 -6.34 -12.21
C SER A 350 -16.36 -7.18 -12.19
N PHE A 351 -17.32 -6.86 -11.31
CA PHE A 351 -18.60 -7.52 -11.24
C PHE A 351 -19.71 -6.56 -10.81
N ARG A 352 -20.96 -6.91 -11.12
CA ARG A 352 -22.15 -6.32 -10.53
C ARG A 352 -23.12 -7.41 -10.11
N ILE A 353 -23.96 -7.10 -9.13
CA ILE A 353 -25.01 -8.02 -8.69
C ILE A 353 -26.28 -7.66 -9.44
N GLU A 354 -26.95 -8.68 -9.98
CA GLU A 354 -28.27 -8.53 -10.59
C GLU A 354 -29.29 -9.29 -9.73
N LEU A 355 -30.41 -8.64 -9.44
CA LEU A 355 -31.55 -9.19 -8.72
C LEU A 355 -32.77 -9.06 -9.63
N LEU A 356 -33.54 -10.13 -9.76
CA LEU A 356 -34.77 -10.15 -10.55
C LEU A 356 -35.94 -10.40 -9.61
N TYR A 357 -36.77 -9.38 -9.44
CA TYR A 357 -38.04 -9.44 -8.71
C TYR A 357 -39.15 -9.80 -9.68
N LYS A 358 -39.90 -10.85 -9.37
CA LYS A 358 -41.10 -11.25 -10.10
C LYS A 358 -42.28 -11.27 -9.16
N ILE A 359 -43.30 -10.50 -9.49
CA ILE A 359 -44.57 -10.44 -8.78
C ILE A 359 -45.62 -11.02 -9.73
N MET A 360 -46.24 -12.11 -9.33
CA MET A 360 -47.22 -12.86 -10.12
C MET A 360 -48.47 -13.13 -9.26
N PRO A 361 -49.63 -13.48 -9.84
CA PRO A 361 -50.79 -13.89 -9.06
C PRO A 361 -50.47 -15.17 -8.27
N GLY A 362 -50.82 -15.19 -6.98
CA GLY A 362 -50.77 -16.41 -6.17
C GLY A 362 -52.02 -17.27 -6.39
N GLU A 363 -51.85 -18.59 -6.45
CA GLU A 363 -52.98 -19.53 -6.51
C GLU A 363 -53.46 -19.84 -5.08
N VAL A 364 -54.63 -19.32 -4.70
CA VAL A 364 -55.23 -19.51 -3.36
C VAL A 364 -56.70 -19.90 -3.51
N SER A 365 -57.16 -20.83 -2.66
CA SER A 365 -58.50 -21.42 -2.68
C SER A 365 -59.60 -20.53 -2.07
N SER A 366 -59.25 -19.43 -1.38
CA SER A 366 -60.17 -18.58 -0.61
C SER A 366 -60.83 -17.43 -1.41
N GLY A 367 -60.48 -17.22 -2.69
CA GLY A 367 -60.98 -16.11 -3.49
C GLY A 367 -60.44 -14.73 -3.10
N GLU A 368 -59.49 -14.67 -2.16
CA GLU A 368 -58.74 -13.46 -1.80
C GLU A 368 -57.63 -13.19 -2.83
N GLU A 369 -57.38 -11.92 -3.17
CA GLU A 369 -56.28 -11.55 -4.07
C GLU A 369 -54.93 -11.79 -3.38
N SER A 370 -54.03 -12.51 -4.07
CA SER A 370 -52.72 -12.86 -3.54
C SER A 370 -51.63 -12.70 -4.58
N SER A 371 -50.39 -12.56 -4.10
CA SER A 371 -49.20 -12.34 -4.90
C SER A 371 -48.14 -13.37 -4.58
N HIS A 372 -47.65 -14.07 -5.60
CA HIS A 372 -46.45 -14.86 -5.55
C HIS A 372 -45.23 -13.98 -5.87
N LEU A 373 -44.39 -13.74 -4.87
CA LEU A 373 -43.14 -13.00 -5.00
C LEU A 373 -41.97 -13.98 -5.11
N VAL A 374 -41.25 -13.90 -6.23
CA VAL A 374 -40.00 -14.61 -6.45
C VAL A 374 -38.88 -13.59 -6.66
N VAL A 375 -37.83 -13.68 -5.85
CA VAL A 375 -36.60 -12.89 -6.04
C VAL A 375 -35.45 -13.84 -6.33
N SER A 376 -34.89 -13.75 -7.52
CA SER A 376 -33.69 -14.49 -7.91
C SER A 376 -32.49 -13.57 -8.07
N TRP A 377 -31.28 -14.11 -8.00
CA TRP A 377 -30.06 -13.31 -8.06
C TRP A 377 -28.99 -13.94 -8.95
N GLY A 378 -28.11 -13.09 -9.45
CA GLY A 378 -26.99 -13.46 -10.29
C GLY A 378 -25.81 -12.49 -10.12
N ILE A 379 -24.66 -12.92 -10.62
CA ILE A 379 -23.46 -12.08 -10.69
C ILE A 379 -23.03 -11.96 -12.14
N VAL A 380 -22.91 -10.72 -12.61
CA VAL A 380 -22.38 -10.43 -13.94
C VAL A 380 -20.95 -9.95 -13.80
N PHE A 381 -20.02 -10.80 -14.23
CA PHE A 381 -18.61 -10.45 -14.29
C PHE A 381 -18.35 -9.62 -15.55
N LEU A 382 -18.00 -8.36 -15.36
CA LEU A 382 -17.68 -7.40 -16.42
C LEU A 382 -16.24 -7.60 -16.93
N GLN A 383 -15.39 -8.24 -16.12
CA GLN A 383 -13.98 -8.53 -16.41
C GLN A 383 -13.62 -9.91 -15.84
N SER A 384 -12.68 -10.61 -16.48
CA SER A 384 -12.15 -11.88 -15.97
C SER A 384 -11.41 -11.66 -14.64
N THR A 385 -11.80 -12.37 -13.58
CA THR A 385 -11.16 -12.30 -12.26
C THR A 385 -10.85 -13.69 -11.71
N MET A 386 -9.65 -13.84 -11.12
CA MET A 386 -9.21 -15.07 -10.45
C MET A 386 -9.94 -15.30 -9.12
N MET A 387 -10.66 -14.30 -8.61
CA MET A 387 -11.37 -14.34 -7.32
C MET A 387 -12.86 -14.64 -7.45
N LYS A 388 -13.31 -15.17 -8.61
CA LYS A 388 -14.72 -15.45 -8.93
C LYS A 388 -15.44 -16.20 -7.80
N GLY A 389 -14.84 -17.29 -7.30
CA GLY A 389 -15.42 -18.09 -6.23
C GLY A 389 -15.54 -17.36 -4.88
N MET A 390 -14.58 -16.49 -4.54
CA MET A 390 -14.63 -15.70 -3.29
C MET A 390 -15.71 -14.60 -3.38
N ILE A 391 -15.81 -13.94 -4.53
CA ILE A 391 -16.83 -12.92 -4.79
C ILE A 391 -18.22 -13.57 -4.77
N GLU A 392 -18.39 -14.71 -5.42
CA GLU A 392 -19.64 -15.48 -5.41
C GLU A 392 -20.02 -15.92 -4.00
N GLY A 393 -19.07 -16.44 -3.21
CA GLY A 393 -19.29 -16.84 -1.82
C GLY A 393 -19.70 -15.68 -0.91
N GLY A 394 -19.00 -14.54 -1.00
CA GLY A 394 -19.30 -13.34 -0.21
C GLY A 394 -20.65 -12.72 -0.58
N ALA A 395 -20.94 -12.60 -1.88
CA ALA A 395 -22.22 -12.09 -2.36
C ALA A 395 -23.38 -13.00 -1.94
N ARG A 396 -23.21 -14.33 -2.06
CA ARG A 396 -24.22 -15.32 -1.65
C ARG A 396 -24.59 -15.18 -0.18
N GLN A 397 -23.59 -15.11 0.70
CA GLN A 397 -23.83 -15.00 2.14
C GLN A 397 -24.50 -13.66 2.49
N GLY A 398 -23.98 -12.55 1.97
CA GLY A 398 -24.52 -11.22 2.27
C GLY A 398 -25.94 -11.00 1.72
N LEU A 399 -26.27 -11.55 0.55
CA LEU A 399 -27.62 -11.49 0.00
C LEU A 399 -28.58 -12.40 0.77
N LYS A 400 -28.16 -13.59 1.18
CA LYS A 400 -28.98 -14.49 1.98
C LYS A 400 -29.40 -13.85 3.31
N GLU A 401 -28.47 -13.22 4.02
CA GLU A 401 -28.75 -12.51 5.27
C GLU A 401 -29.68 -11.31 5.05
N SER A 402 -29.39 -10.49 4.03
CA SER A 402 -30.17 -9.32 3.66
C SER A 402 -31.62 -9.66 3.30
N PHE A 403 -31.83 -10.72 2.51
CA PHE A 403 -33.17 -11.11 2.04
C PHE A 403 -33.97 -11.94 3.06
N SER A 404 -33.30 -12.50 4.08
CA SER A 404 -34.00 -13.00 5.27
C SER A 404 -34.71 -11.86 5.99
N GLN A 405 -33.99 -10.77 6.28
CA GLN A 405 -34.56 -9.58 6.93
C GLN A 405 -35.66 -8.92 6.07
N PHE A 406 -35.47 -8.89 4.76
CA PHE A 406 -36.49 -8.41 3.81
C PHE A 406 -37.79 -9.21 3.93
N SER A 407 -37.70 -10.54 3.92
CA SER A 407 -38.86 -11.43 4.00
C SER A 407 -39.59 -11.28 5.34
N ASP A 408 -38.83 -11.18 6.43
CA ASP A 408 -39.38 -10.96 7.78
C ASP A 408 -40.13 -9.62 7.88
N GLN A 409 -39.57 -8.54 7.30
CA GLN A 409 -40.20 -7.24 7.30
C GLN A 409 -41.46 -7.20 6.41
N LEU A 410 -41.46 -7.92 5.28
CA LEU A 410 -42.61 -8.01 4.40
C LEU A 410 -43.75 -8.81 5.05
N ALA A 411 -43.43 -9.89 5.76
CA ALA A 411 -44.38 -10.73 6.50
C ALA A 411 -45.06 -10.01 7.68
N ARG A 412 -44.48 -8.91 8.18
CA ARG A 412 -45.13 -8.05 9.19
C ARG A 412 -46.26 -7.20 8.61
N ASN A 413 -46.22 -6.91 7.31
CA ASN A 413 -47.17 -6.05 6.63
C ASN A 413 -48.24 -6.86 5.88
N PHE A 414 -47.89 -8.04 5.36
CA PHE A 414 -48.82 -8.92 4.65
C PHE A 414 -48.78 -10.34 5.22
N LYS A 415 -49.95 -10.98 5.31
CA LYS A 415 -50.05 -12.37 5.78
C LYS A 415 -49.44 -13.32 4.74
N VAL A 416 -48.52 -14.16 5.20
CA VAL A 416 -47.87 -15.22 4.40
C VAL A 416 -48.76 -16.46 4.41
N LEU A 417 -48.97 -17.11 3.26
CA LEU A 417 -49.53 -18.48 3.23
C LEU A 417 -48.40 -19.50 3.32
N ASP A 418 -48.51 -20.42 4.27
CA ASP A 418 -47.61 -21.57 4.35
C ASP A 418 -47.91 -22.57 3.23
N LYS A 419 -46.87 -23.22 2.70
CA LYS A 419 -46.97 -24.27 1.65
C LYS A 419 -47.83 -25.48 2.07
N ALA A 420 -48.32 -25.53 3.31
CA ALA A 420 -49.18 -26.59 3.85
C ALA A 420 -50.68 -26.39 3.59
N ASP A 421 -51.12 -25.19 3.18
CA ASP A 421 -52.56 -24.85 3.03
C ASP A 421 -53.06 -24.85 1.56
N LEU A 422 -52.28 -25.35 0.59
CA LEU A 422 -52.73 -25.50 -0.80
C LEU A 422 -53.53 -26.81 -1.02
N PRO A 423 -54.67 -26.77 -1.74
CA PRO A 423 -55.36 -27.98 -2.14
C PRO A 423 -54.71 -28.62 -3.37
N ASP A 424 -54.82 -29.94 -3.43
CA ASP A 424 -54.42 -30.87 -4.48
C ASP A 424 -52.94 -31.31 -4.58
N LYS A 425 -52.71 -32.44 -3.89
CA LYS A 425 -51.98 -33.59 -4.38
C LYS A 425 -52.30 -33.85 -5.86
N GLU A 426 -51.39 -33.53 -6.78
CA GLU A 426 -51.01 -34.42 -7.91
C GLU A 426 -49.83 -33.98 -8.77
N HIS A 427 -49.10 -32.88 -8.46
CA HIS A 427 -47.91 -32.49 -9.25
C HIS A 427 -46.56 -32.47 -8.50
N LEU A 428 -46.49 -33.04 -7.29
CA LEU A 428 -45.27 -33.08 -6.48
C LEU A 428 -44.50 -34.42 -6.58
N LEU A 429 -44.10 -34.81 -7.80
CA LEU A 429 -43.14 -35.90 -8.00
C LEU A 429 -41.97 -35.56 -8.93
N ALA A 430 -41.85 -34.31 -9.42
CA ALA A 430 -40.76 -33.92 -10.32
C ALA A 430 -39.66 -33.04 -9.68
N THR A 431 -39.86 -32.49 -8.46
CA THR A 431 -38.97 -31.44 -7.92
C THR A 431 -38.25 -31.82 -6.61
N LEU A 432 -38.39 -33.06 -6.13
CA LEU A 432 -37.76 -33.52 -4.87
C LEU A 432 -36.65 -34.58 -5.08
N GLN A 433 -36.01 -34.60 -6.25
CA GLN A 433 -34.84 -35.45 -6.49
C GLN A 433 -33.65 -34.62 -6.98
N THR A 434 -33.03 -33.81 -6.11
CA THR A 434 -31.67 -33.30 -6.38
C THR A 434 -30.88 -32.90 -5.13
N GLU A 435 -31.19 -33.44 -3.95
CA GLU A 435 -30.24 -33.43 -2.84
C GLU A 435 -30.14 -34.85 -2.28
N ASP A 436 -28.90 -35.30 -2.05
CA ASP A 436 -28.45 -36.61 -1.55
C ASP A 436 -28.22 -37.76 -2.55
N GLN A 437 -27.10 -37.72 -3.29
CA GLN A 437 -26.31 -38.93 -3.60
C GLN A 437 -24.90 -38.65 -4.18
N TRP A 438 -23.85 -38.68 -3.36
CA TRP A 438 -22.46 -38.80 -3.81
C TRP A 438 -21.69 -39.84 -2.96
N CYS A 439 -21.60 -41.10 -3.44
CA CYS A 439 -20.41 -42.01 -3.35
C CYS A 439 -20.63 -43.44 -3.95
N GLY A 440 -20.01 -43.71 -5.12
CA GLY A 440 -19.41 -44.99 -5.65
C GLY A 440 -20.29 -46.20 -6.07
N PRO A 441 -19.81 -47.23 -6.84
CA PRO A 441 -18.48 -47.48 -7.49
C PRO A 441 -18.45 -48.11 -8.93
N ASN A 442 -17.24 -48.09 -9.56
CA ASN A 442 -16.63 -48.92 -10.66
C ASN A 442 -17.17 -48.79 -12.12
N LEU A 443 -16.47 -48.28 -13.16
CA LEU A 443 -15.09 -48.32 -13.72
C LEU A 443 -14.96 -49.27 -14.94
N LEU A 444 -14.67 -48.67 -16.10
CA LEU A 444 -13.71 -49.03 -17.20
C LEU A 444 -14.26 -48.47 -18.54
N GLN A 445 -13.55 -47.78 -19.44
CA GLN A 445 -12.18 -47.27 -19.54
C GLN A 445 -12.14 -46.38 -20.81
N GLY A 446 -11.62 -45.16 -20.72
CA GLY A 446 -11.40 -44.25 -21.85
C GLY A 446 -10.92 -42.89 -21.33
N LEU A 447 -9.67 -42.52 -21.63
CA LEU A 447 -8.97 -41.35 -21.07
C LEU A 447 -9.57 -40.03 -21.60
N GLU A 448 -10.49 -39.44 -20.84
CA GLU A 448 -10.90 -38.04 -20.97
C GLU A 448 -10.96 -37.43 -19.57
N PHE A 449 -10.31 -36.27 -19.37
CA PHE A 449 -10.45 -35.47 -18.15
C PHE A 449 -10.55 -33.98 -18.50
N SER A 450 -11.68 -33.39 -18.13
CA SER A 450 -11.89 -31.99 -17.72
C SER A 450 -11.26 -30.85 -18.54
N GLY A 451 -11.73 -30.65 -19.77
CA GLY A 451 -11.82 -29.29 -20.37
C GLY A 451 -10.51 -28.60 -20.78
N LEU A 452 -9.42 -29.33 -20.99
CA LEU A 452 -8.20 -28.81 -21.61
C LEU A 452 -7.88 -29.63 -22.87
N GLU A 453 -7.95 -29.01 -24.05
CA GLU A 453 -7.35 -29.57 -25.26
C GLU A 453 -5.82 -29.48 -25.14
N LEU A 454 -5.13 -30.60 -25.32
CA LEU A 454 -3.66 -30.66 -25.33
C LEU A 454 -3.11 -30.28 -26.72
N PRO A 455 -1.88 -29.74 -26.82
CA PRO A 455 -1.31 -29.28 -28.09
C PRO A 455 -0.90 -30.44 -29.01
N ASP A 456 -1.23 -30.34 -30.30
CA ASP A 456 -1.04 -31.39 -31.30
C ASP A 456 0.39 -31.50 -31.86
N SER A 457 1.34 -30.67 -31.40
CA SER A 457 2.73 -30.75 -31.85
C SER A 457 3.77 -30.53 -30.75
N PHE A 458 4.91 -31.21 -30.91
CA PHE A 458 6.07 -31.14 -30.01
C PHE A 458 6.63 -29.70 -29.87
N GLY A 459 6.40 -28.84 -30.86
CA GLY A 459 6.81 -27.43 -30.82
C GLY A 459 5.86 -26.54 -30.00
N GLU A 460 4.55 -26.81 -30.05
CA GLU A 460 3.54 -26.11 -29.23
C GLU A 460 3.61 -26.51 -27.77
N LEU A 461 3.99 -27.76 -27.47
CA LEU A 461 4.17 -28.23 -26.09
C LEU A 461 5.36 -27.57 -25.38
N ILE A 462 6.43 -27.25 -26.12
CA ILE A 462 7.60 -26.54 -25.58
C ILE A 462 7.32 -25.06 -25.40
N THR A 463 6.65 -24.40 -26.36
CA THR A 463 6.30 -22.97 -26.23
C THR A 463 5.23 -22.72 -25.19
N SER A 464 4.20 -23.57 -25.10
CA SER A 464 3.23 -23.53 -24.01
C SER A 464 3.87 -23.89 -22.67
N GLY A 465 4.81 -24.85 -22.63
CA GLY A 465 5.62 -25.13 -21.44
C GLY A 465 6.43 -23.91 -20.95
N ILE A 466 7.09 -23.18 -21.86
CA ILE A 466 7.84 -21.96 -21.52
C ILE A 466 6.90 -20.83 -21.08
N LEU A 467 5.75 -20.66 -21.73
CA LEU A 467 4.76 -19.65 -21.36
C LEU A 467 4.12 -19.95 -20.01
N ILE A 468 3.83 -21.21 -19.72
CA ILE A 468 3.33 -21.68 -18.41
C ILE A 468 4.40 -21.44 -17.34
N ILE A 469 5.67 -21.73 -17.58
CA ILE A 469 6.75 -21.46 -16.61
C ILE A 469 6.91 -19.94 -16.36
N GLN A 470 6.78 -19.11 -17.40
CA GLN A 470 6.84 -17.65 -17.29
C GLN A 470 5.60 -17.07 -16.56
N LEU A 471 4.40 -17.55 -16.89
CA LEU A 471 3.15 -17.19 -16.21
C LEU A 471 3.11 -17.71 -14.78
N GLN A 472 3.67 -18.88 -14.49
CA GLN A 472 3.82 -19.42 -13.14
C GLN A 472 4.80 -18.59 -12.32
N ARG A 473 5.90 -18.10 -12.92
CA ARG A 473 6.80 -17.14 -12.24
C ARG A 473 6.11 -15.82 -11.93
N VAL A 474 5.28 -15.30 -12.84
CA VAL A 474 4.51 -14.06 -12.64
C VAL A 474 3.38 -14.26 -11.64
N TYR A 475 2.67 -15.39 -11.72
CA TYR A 475 1.61 -15.77 -10.78
C TYR A 475 2.17 -16.00 -9.39
N ASN A 476 3.29 -16.73 -9.24
CA ASN A 476 3.97 -16.87 -7.96
C ASN A 476 4.44 -15.49 -7.47
N MET A 477 5.06 -14.67 -8.33
CA MET A 477 5.47 -13.30 -7.98
C MET A 477 4.32 -12.44 -7.44
N VAL A 478 3.15 -12.47 -8.08
CA VAL A 478 1.97 -11.68 -7.70
C VAL A 478 1.24 -12.33 -6.52
N SER A 479 1.16 -13.66 -6.46
CA SER A 479 0.59 -14.41 -5.34
C SER A 479 1.41 -14.20 -4.08
N HIS A 480 2.74 -14.32 -4.14
CA HIS A 480 3.65 -14.02 -3.02
C HIS A 480 3.56 -12.55 -2.60
N PHE A 481 3.42 -11.61 -3.54
CA PHE A 481 3.22 -10.19 -3.21
C PHE A 481 1.86 -9.88 -2.58
N VAL A 482 0.78 -10.53 -3.05
CA VAL A 482 -0.58 -10.37 -2.52
C VAL A 482 -0.72 -11.09 -1.17
N GLN A 483 -0.15 -12.28 -1.04
CA GLN A 483 -0.10 -13.05 0.20
C GLN A 483 0.79 -12.36 1.26
N ALA A 484 1.85 -11.67 0.83
CA ALA A 484 2.64 -10.78 1.69
C ALA A 484 1.88 -9.54 2.16
N ARG A 485 1.02 -8.99 1.30
CA ARG A 485 0.15 -7.86 1.65
C ARG A 485 -0.97 -8.25 2.62
N PHE A 486 -1.36 -9.53 2.65
CA PHE A 486 -2.37 -10.06 3.58
C PHE A 486 -1.78 -10.59 4.91
N GLN A 487 -0.47 -10.83 4.99
CA GLN A 487 0.22 -11.22 6.23
C GLN A 487 0.77 -10.01 7.02
N MET A 488 0.01 -8.92 7.09
CA MET A 488 0.27 -7.87 8.08
C MET A 488 -0.22 -8.34 9.45
N GLY A 489 0.72 -8.78 10.29
CA GLY A 489 0.57 -8.97 11.73
C GLY A 489 1.54 -10.05 12.23
N THR A 490 2.48 -9.78 13.13
CA THR A 490 2.47 -8.81 14.24
C THR A 490 3.74 -7.93 14.26
N ASP A 491 3.55 -6.65 14.64
CA ASP A 491 4.55 -5.66 15.08
C ASP A 491 5.68 -5.11 14.19
N HIS A 492 5.70 -5.35 12.87
CA HIS A 492 6.75 -4.74 12.00
C HIS A 492 6.23 -3.73 10.97
N GLY A 493 4.99 -3.26 11.13
CA GLY A 493 4.29 -2.40 10.16
C GLY A 493 3.93 -1.02 10.68
N LEU A 494 4.87 -0.26 11.24
CA LEU A 494 4.74 1.19 11.13
C LEU A 494 5.04 1.51 9.66
N LYS A 495 4.06 2.03 8.92
CA LYS A 495 4.36 2.72 7.64
C LYS A 495 5.53 3.64 7.91
N ALA A 496 6.55 3.65 7.06
CA ALA A 496 7.65 4.59 7.21
C ALA A 496 7.07 6.01 7.39
N HIS A 497 7.23 6.58 8.58
CA HIS A 497 6.80 7.96 8.85
C HIS A 497 7.93 8.89 8.45
N GLY A 498 7.61 9.96 7.73
CA GLY A 498 8.54 11.05 7.45
C GLY A 498 8.89 11.26 5.98
N ASP A 499 9.69 12.30 5.80
CA ASP A 499 10.12 12.85 4.51
C ASP A 499 11.57 12.41 4.23
N GLY A 500 11.82 11.71 3.11
CA GLY A 500 13.19 11.27 2.78
C GLY A 500 13.26 9.98 1.96
N TRP A 501 14.34 9.22 2.18
CA TRP A 501 14.62 7.92 1.54
C TRP A 501 13.88 6.78 2.24
N VAL A 502 12.99 6.10 1.53
CA VAL A 502 12.25 4.93 2.03
C VAL A 502 12.80 3.67 1.38
N LEU A 503 13.15 2.69 2.21
CA LEU A 503 13.61 1.37 1.77
C LEU A 503 12.53 0.33 2.09
N THR A 504 12.06 -0.36 1.05
CA THR A 504 11.11 -1.47 1.16
C THR A 504 11.78 -2.75 0.70
N VAL A 505 11.79 -3.76 1.56
CA VAL A 505 12.35 -5.09 1.28
C VAL A 505 11.23 -6.12 1.34
N ALA A 506 10.94 -6.78 0.22
CA ALA A 506 10.11 -7.97 0.20
C ALA A 506 11.00 -9.22 0.26
N LEU A 507 10.93 -9.92 1.39
CA LEU A 507 11.56 -11.22 1.60
C LEU A 507 10.60 -12.31 1.11
N ILE A 508 10.98 -13.01 0.05
CA ILE A 508 10.13 -14.02 -0.59
C ILE A 508 10.39 -15.39 0.03
N GLU A 509 11.58 -15.94 -0.25
CA GLU A 509 11.96 -17.30 0.12
C GLU A 509 13.45 -17.46 0.38
N GLY A 510 13.81 -18.51 1.10
CA GLY A 510 15.16 -19.02 1.28
C GLY A 510 15.27 -20.41 0.69
N VAL A 511 16.45 -20.78 0.21
CA VAL A 511 16.70 -22.10 -0.37
C VAL A 511 18.01 -22.67 0.18
N ASP A 512 17.98 -23.97 0.48
CA ASP A 512 19.11 -24.74 1.01
C ASP A 512 19.77 -24.07 2.23
N LEU A 513 18.97 -23.52 3.16
CA LEU A 513 19.49 -22.95 4.39
C LEU A 513 20.10 -24.05 5.27
N ALA A 514 21.28 -23.75 5.81
CA ALA A 514 22.02 -24.70 6.64
C ALA A 514 21.27 -25.03 7.93
N SER A 515 21.45 -26.27 8.41
CA SER A 515 20.95 -26.72 9.71
C SER A 515 22.08 -26.97 10.69
N LEU A 516 21.84 -26.65 11.96
CA LEU A 516 22.78 -26.87 13.07
C LEU A 516 22.65 -28.26 13.68
N GLU A 517 21.49 -28.90 13.54
CA GLU A 517 21.23 -30.24 14.08
C GLU A 517 21.43 -31.31 12.99
N SER A 518 22.29 -32.28 13.25
CA SER A 518 22.64 -33.36 12.31
C SER A 518 21.48 -34.26 11.87
N GLU A 519 20.31 -34.16 12.50
CA GLU A 519 19.05 -34.84 12.12
C GLU A 519 17.82 -33.90 12.08
N GLY A 520 18.00 -32.58 12.28
CA GLY A 520 16.93 -31.60 12.43
C GLY A 520 16.86 -30.57 11.30
N LEU A 521 15.69 -29.97 11.10
CA LEU A 521 15.48 -28.84 10.20
C LEU A 521 15.53 -27.54 11.02
N SER A 522 16.17 -26.49 10.50
CA SER A 522 16.27 -25.19 11.17
C SER A 522 14.95 -24.44 11.20
N ASP A 523 14.89 -23.44 12.07
CA ASP A 523 13.81 -22.49 12.22
C ASP A 523 14.27 -21.08 11.77
N PRO A 524 14.51 -20.87 10.46
CA PRO A 524 15.18 -19.68 9.97
C PRO A 524 14.33 -18.40 10.09
N TYR A 525 15.01 -17.30 10.41
CA TYR A 525 14.51 -15.94 10.23
C TYR A 525 15.63 -15.02 9.72
N VAL A 526 15.26 -13.89 9.14
CA VAL A 526 16.19 -12.97 8.48
C VAL A 526 16.15 -11.62 9.17
N VAL A 527 17.33 -11.07 9.44
CA VAL A 527 17.56 -9.77 10.02
C VAL A 527 18.18 -8.86 8.96
N PHE A 528 17.49 -7.77 8.65
CA PHE A 528 17.92 -6.74 7.72
C PHE A 528 18.42 -5.53 8.50
N THR A 529 19.61 -5.02 8.16
CA THR A 529 20.17 -3.82 8.78
C THR A 529 20.56 -2.79 7.72
N CYS A 530 20.06 -1.56 7.85
CA CYS A 530 20.32 -0.45 6.94
C CYS A 530 20.47 0.85 7.75
N ASN A 531 21.57 1.60 7.54
CA ASN A 531 21.87 2.84 8.26
C ASN A 531 21.71 2.77 9.80
N GLY A 532 22.01 1.61 10.40
CA GLY A 532 21.89 1.39 11.85
C GLY A 532 20.50 1.00 12.35
N GLN A 533 19.46 1.08 11.51
CA GLN A 533 18.15 0.51 11.79
C GLN A 533 18.13 -0.97 11.43
N THR A 534 17.39 -1.76 12.20
CA THR A 534 17.25 -3.21 11.99
C THR A 534 15.76 -3.58 11.90
N ARG A 535 15.44 -4.51 11.01
CA ARG A 535 14.11 -5.12 10.84
C ARG A 535 14.28 -6.63 10.74
N SER A 536 13.43 -7.39 11.41
CA SER A 536 13.48 -8.86 11.43
C SER A 536 12.23 -9.45 10.76
N SER A 537 12.39 -10.57 10.06
CA SER A 537 11.27 -11.35 9.54
C SER A 537 10.65 -12.22 10.63
N SER A 538 9.50 -12.82 10.34
CA SER A 538 8.98 -13.92 11.12
C SER A 538 9.88 -15.17 11.01
N VAL A 539 9.74 -16.04 12.00
CA VAL A 539 10.43 -17.32 12.06
C VAL A 539 9.64 -18.36 11.27
N LYS A 540 10.29 -19.06 10.34
CA LYS A 540 9.71 -20.21 9.63
C LYS A 540 10.26 -21.49 10.19
N LEU A 541 9.43 -22.52 10.24
CA LEU A 541 9.73 -23.68 11.06
C LEU A 541 10.17 -24.88 10.31
N GLN A 542 11.13 -25.56 10.92
CA GLN A 542 11.61 -26.87 10.53
C GLN A 542 11.71 -26.94 9.00
N THR A 543 12.46 -26.01 8.42
CA THR A 543 12.60 -25.91 6.98
C THR A 543 13.95 -25.33 6.60
N SER A 544 14.61 -25.97 5.63
CA SER A 544 15.74 -25.42 4.89
C SER A 544 15.30 -24.47 3.78
N ASP A 545 14.02 -24.51 3.41
CA ASP A 545 13.45 -23.78 2.27
C ASP A 545 12.26 -22.92 2.72
N PRO A 546 12.49 -21.94 3.61
CA PRO A 546 11.43 -21.12 4.18
C PRO A 546 10.76 -20.22 3.14
N GLN A 547 9.45 -20.05 3.31
CA GLN A 547 8.61 -19.12 2.56
C GLN A 547 8.14 -18.03 3.51
N TRP A 548 8.69 -16.83 3.39
CA TRP A 548 8.27 -15.68 4.20
C TRP A 548 7.12 -14.95 3.56
N ASN A 549 7.33 -14.44 2.35
CA ASN A 549 6.40 -13.51 1.71
C ASN A 549 6.08 -12.36 2.65
N GLU A 550 7.11 -11.66 3.10
CA GLU A 550 6.99 -10.58 4.07
C GLU A 550 7.55 -9.30 3.48
N ILE A 551 6.91 -8.17 3.78
CA ILE A 551 7.36 -6.84 3.38
C ILE A 551 7.81 -6.10 4.63
N LEU A 552 9.07 -5.67 4.62
CA LEU A 552 9.71 -4.93 5.70
C LEU A 552 10.04 -3.53 5.19
N GLU A 553 9.50 -2.52 5.86
CA GLU A 553 9.76 -1.10 5.56
C GLU A 553 10.68 -0.49 6.62
N PHE A 554 11.68 0.26 6.16
CA PHE A 554 12.54 1.09 7.00
C PHE A 554 11.99 2.52 7.01
N ASP A 555 12.11 3.19 8.15
CA ASP A 555 11.66 4.57 8.30
C ASP A 555 12.42 5.51 7.35
N ALA A 556 11.80 6.64 7.00
CA ALA A 556 12.39 7.58 6.05
C ALA A 556 13.76 8.07 6.57
N MET A 557 14.81 7.80 5.80
CA MET A 557 16.17 8.20 6.11
C MET A 557 16.49 9.55 5.47
N GLU A 558 17.13 10.45 6.22
CA GLU A 558 17.60 11.73 5.69
C GLU A 558 18.66 11.54 4.58
N GLU A 559 19.54 10.56 4.76
CA GLU A 559 20.65 10.29 3.86
C GLU A 559 20.40 9.05 3.00
N PRO A 560 20.81 9.06 1.71
CA PRO A 560 20.62 7.91 0.83
C PRO A 560 21.44 6.73 1.36
N PRO A 561 20.82 5.54 1.55
CA PRO A 561 21.53 4.37 2.00
C PRO A 561 22.45 3.84 0.90
N SER A 562 23.59 3.29 1.31
CA SER A 562 24.60 2.70 0.41
C SER A 562 24.47 1.17 0.35
N VAL A 563 24.17 0.55 1.50
CA VAL A 563 24.28 -0.89 1.71
C VAL A 563 23.13 -1.39 2.58
N LEU A 564 22.62 -2.58 2.25
CA LEU A 564 21.75 -3.40 3.10
C LEU A 564 22.52 -4.63 3.56
N HIS A 565 22.65 -4.81 4.86
CA HIS A 565 23.15 -6.04 5.45
C HIS A 565 22.00 -7.01 5.70
N VAL A 566 22.19 -8.26 5.31
CA VAL A 566 21.21 -9.33 5.45
C VAL A 566 21.87 -10.45 6.23
N GLU A 567 21.25 -10.93 7.30
CA GLU A 567 21.77 -12.04 8.09
C GLU A 567 20.65 -13.01 8.43
N VAL A 568 20.93 -14.30 8.29
CA VAL A 568 19.98 -15.39 8.53
C VAL A 568 20.40 -16.12 9.79
N PHE A 569 19.43 -16.36 10.65
CA PHE A 569 19.62 -16.96 11.96
C PHE A 569 18.68 -18.13 12.15
N ASP A 570 19.08 -19.09 12.98
CA ASP A 570 18.23 -20.18 13.46
C ASP A 570 17.59 -19.78 14.79
N PHE A 571 16.26 -19.76 14.86
CA PHE A 571 15.55 -19.36 16.08
C PHE A 571 15.49 -20.50 17.10
N ASP A 572 16.30 -20.40 18.14
CA ASP A 572 16.31 -21.33 19.27
C ASP A 572 15.51 -20.86 20.49
N GLY A 573 15.11 -19.59 20.51
CA GLY A 573 14.21 -19.02 21.51
C GLY A 573 14.47 -17.52 21.75
N PRO A 574 13.58 -16.83 22.48
CA PRO A 574 13.63 -15.37 22.65
C PRO A 574 14.88 -14.82 23.37
N PHE A 575 15.63 -15.69 24.06
CA PHE A 575 16.80 -15.30 24.86
C PHE A 575 18.10 -16.03 24.51
N ASP A 576 18.10 -16.93 23.52
CA ASP A 576 19.32 -17.58 23.07
C ASP A 576 20.12 -16.66 22.12
N GLN A 577 21.40 -16.95 21.97
CA GLN A 577 22.27 -16.21 21.05
C GLN A 577 22.17 -16.90 19.69
N ASP A 578 21.42 -16.28 18.78
CA ASP A 578 21.09 -16.92 17.51
C ASP A 578 22.36 -17.19 16.69
N VAL A 579 22.50 -18.42 16.19
CA VAL A 579 23.65 -18.81 15.37
C VAL A 579 23.39 -18.39 13.94
N SER A 580 24.30 -17.57 13.39
CA SER A 580 24.24 -17.11 12.01
C SER A 580 24.39 -18.30 11.05
N LEU A 581 23.32 -18.60 10.30
CA LEU A 581 23.29 -19.59 9.23
C LEU A 581 23.98 -19.07 7.97
N GLY A 582 24.01 -17.74 7.80
CA GLY A 582 24.69 -17.05 6.71
C GLY A 582 24.36 -15.57 6.67
N HIS A 583 25.19 -14.80 5.96
CA HIS A 583 24.99 -13.35 5.80
C HIS A 583 25.28 -12.91 4.37
N ALA A 584 24.76 -11.75 3.97
CA ALA A 584 25.06 -11.15 2.69
C ALA A 584 25.03 -9.62 2.79
N GLU A 585 25.77 -8.98 1.89
CA GLU A 585 25.81 -7.53 1.78
C GLU A 585 25.36 -7.09 0.39
N ILE A 586 24.32 -6.26 0.32
CA ILE A 586 23.75 -5.76 -0.94
C ILE A 586 24.10 -4.28 -1.08
N ASN A 587 24.90 -3.97 -2.10
CA ASN A 587 25.29 -2.59 -2.40
C ASN A 587 24.36 -1.99 -3.46
N PHE A 588 23.54 -1.01 -3.06
CA PHE A 588 22.53 -0.39 -3.93
C PHE A 588 23.11 0.32 -5.16
N LEU A 589 24.38 0.71 -5.12
CA LEU A 589 25.04 1.40 -6.23
C LEU A 589 25.63 0.44 -7.27
N ARG A 590 25.71 -0.85 -6.93
CA ARG A 590 26.19 -1.90 -7.85
C ARG A 590 25.07 -2.60 -8.61
N HIS A 591 23.83 -2.34 -8.23
CA HIS A 591 22.65 -2.94 -8.83
C HIS A 591 21.78 -1.88 -9.49
N THR A 592 21.14 -2.26 -10.59
CA THR A 592 20.10 -1.44 -11.21
C THR A 592 18.78 -1.60 -10.44
N SER A 593 17.86 -0.64 -10.57
CA SER A 593 16.53 -0.77 -9.95
C SER A 593 15.78 -2.01 -10.45
N THR A 594 16.02 -2.42 -11.70
CA THR A 594 15.46 -3.65 -12.27
C THR A 594 16.06 -4.93 -11.68
N GLU A 595 17.35 -4.92 -11.32
CA GLU A 595 17.98 -6.04 -10.63
C GLU A 595 17.48 -6.13 -9.18
N LEU A 596 17.43 -5.00 -8.47
CA LEU A 596 16.94 -4.95 -7.10
C LEU A 596 15.47 -5.38 -7.00
N ALA A 597 14.65 -5.09 -8.02
CA ALA A 597 13.24 -5.48 -8.04
C ALA A 597 13.00 -7.01 -8.04
N ASP A 598 14.00 -7.83 -8.39
CA ASP A 598 13.92 -9.29 -8.31
C ASP A 598 15.32 -9.92 -8.33
N MET A 599 15.86 -10.32 -7.16
CA MET A 599 17.21 -10.85 -7.06
C MET A 599 17.36 -12.06 -6.13
N TRP A 600 18.24 -12.97 -6.52
CA TRP A 600 18.76 -14.04 -5.68
C TRP A 600 20.11 -13.64 -5.09
N VAL A 601 20.23 -13.73 -3.77
CA VAL A 601 21.43 -13.38 -3.02
C VAL A 601 22.03 -14.63 -2.41
N MET A 602 23.27 -14.94 -2.76
CA MET A 602 24.02 -16.05 -2.14
C MET A 602 24.50 -15.62 -0.76
N LEU A 603 24.32 -16.49 0.23
CA LEU A 603 24.80 -16.24 1.59
C LEU A 603 26.27 -16.63 1.73
N GLU A 604 27.02 -15.77 2.40
CA GLU A 604 28.38 -15.98 2.86
C GLU A 604 28.39 -16.54 4.29
N GLY A 605 29.48 -17.22 4.65
CA GLY A 605 29.62 -17.92 5.93
C GLY A 605 29.92 -19.40 5.75
N LYS A 606 30.50 -20.04 6.77
CA LYS A 606 30.92 -21.45 6.67
C LYS A 606 29.75 -22.40 6.41
N LEU A 607 28.66 -22.20 7.15
CA LEU A 607 27.44 -23.01 7.06
C LEU A 607 26.71 -22.77 5.73
N ALA A 608 26.48 -21.50 5.38
CA ALA A 608 25.90 -21.12 4.10
C ALA A 608 26.68 -21.65 2.89
N GLN A 609 28.01 -21.60 2.91
CA GLN A 609 28.83 -22.07 1.78
C GLN A 609 28.80 -23.59 1.61
N SER A 610 28.71 -24.36 2.71
CA SER A 610 28.56 -25.81 2.62
C SER A 610 27.21 -26.23 2.05
N SER A 611 26.16 -25.48 2.36
CA SER A 611 24.79 -25.77 1.90
C SER A 611 24.39 -25.03 0.63
N GLN A 612 25.24 -24.13 0.12
CA GLN A 612 24.92 -23.23 -1.00
C GLN A 612 23.69 -22.35 -0.76
N SER A 613 23.49 -21.93 0.50
CA SER A 613 22.31 -21.20 0.95
C SER A 613 22.14 -19.87 0.21
N LYS A 614 20.89 -19.55 -0.14
CA LYS A 614 20.54 -18.32 -0.86
C LYS A 614 19.15 -17.79 -0.47
N LEU A 615 18.95 -16.48 -0.67
CA LEU A 615 17.69 -15.79 -0.41
C LEU A 615 17.14 -15.13 -1.69
N HIS A 616 15.83 -15.10 -1.83
CA HIS A 616 15.11 -14.35 -2.86
C HIS A 616 14.50 -13.09 -2.29
N LEU A 617 14.95 -11.94 -2.79
CA LEU A 617 14.57 -10.62 -2.30
C LEU A 617 14.06 -9.74 -3.44
N ARG A 618 13.14 -8.82 -3.12
CA ARG A 618 12.83 -7.65 -3.94
C ARG A 618 13.01 -6.39 -3.13
N ILE A 619 13.75 -5.44 -3.65
CA ILE A 619 14.15 -4.24 -2.94
C ILE A 619 13.76 -3.01 -3.75
N PHE A 620 13.06 -2.09 -3.09
CA PHE A 620 12.66 -0.80 -3.65
C PHE A 620 13.25 0.31 -2.78
N LEU A 621 13.89 1.28 -3.42
CA LEU A 621 14.49 2.43 -2.76
C LEU A 621 13.94 3.69 -3.41
N ASP A 622 13.04 4.35 -2.71
CA ASP A 622 12.34 5.54 -3.20
C ASP A 622 12.72 6.77 -2.37
N ASN A 623 12.61 7.95 -2.97
CA ASN A 623 12.78 9.22 -2.25
C ASN A 623 11.52 10.07 -2.41
N ASN A 624 10.79 10.23 -1.30
CA ASN A 624 9.49 10.88 -1.28
C ASN A 624 9.55 12.41 -1.49
N ASN A 625 10.71 13.05 -1.20
CA ASN A 625 10.91 14.51 -1.33
C ASN A 625 11.76 14.92 -2.55
N GLY A 626 12.27 13.95 -3.32
CA GLY A 626 12.91 14.16 -4.62
C GLY A 626 14.08 15.17 -4.58
N VAL A 627 13.91 16.32 -5.25
CA VAL A 627 14.98 17.34 -5.40
C VAL A 627 15.23 18.12 -4.10
N GLU A 628 14.25 18.21 -3.20
CA GLU A 628 14.39 19.01 -1.98
C GLU A 628 15.40 18.38 -1.01
N THR A 629 15.35 17.05 -0.83
CA THR A 629 16.34 16.29 -0.06
C THR A 629 17.77 16.49 -0.56
N ILE A 630 17.95 16.63 -1.88
CA ILE A 630 19.26 16.89 -2.48
C ILE A 630 19.76 18.30 -2.11
N LYS A 631 18.88 19.31 -2.09
CA LYS A 631 19.25 20.67 -1.70
C LYS A 631 19.59 20.74 -0.21
N GLU A 632 18.76 20.15 0.64
CA GLU A 632 18.98 20.08 2.09
C GLU A 632 20.32 19.41 2.40
N TYR A 633 20.61 18.29 1.74
CA TYR A 633 21.90 17.62 1.83
C TYR A 633 23.05 18.54 1.38
N LEU A 634 22.92 19.23 0.25
CA LEU A 634 23.94 20.16 -0.23
C LEU A 634 24.16 21.31 0.76
N GLU A 635 23.11 21.89 1.35
CA GLU A 635 23.19 22.95 2.35
C GLU A 635 23.87 22.46 3.64
N LYS A 636 23.57 21.26 4.12
CA LYS A 636 24.28 20.60 5.23
C LYS A 636 25.77 20.45 4.90
N MET A 637 26.09 19.98 3.70
CA MET A 637 27.48 19.82 3.26
C MET A 637 28.19 21.15 2.99
N GLU A 638 27.50 22.22 2.63
CA GLU A 638 28.07 23.56 2.47
C GLU A 638 28.66 24.07 3.79
N LYS A 639 27.95 23.84 4.91
CA LYS A 639 28.41 24.20 6.26
C LYS A 639 29.71 23.46 6.60
N GLU A 640 29.80 22.17 6.28
CA GLU A 640 30.96 21.32 6.58
C GLU A 640 32.17 21.56 5.64
N VAL A 641 31.92 21.82 4.36
CA VAL A 641 32.98 22.04 3.35
C VAL A 641 33.49 23.49 3.37
N GLY A 642 32.73 24.43 3.96
CA GLY A 642 33.08 25.84 4.09
C GLY A 642 33.07 26.61 2.76
N LYS A 643 32.38 26.07 1.74
CA LYS A 643 32.22 26.67 0.40
C LYS A 643 30.88 26.27 -0.19
N LYS A 644 30.22 27.21 -0.89
CA LYS A 644 28.97 26.97 -1.61
C LYS A 644 29.08 25.80 -2.60
N LEU A 645 28.17 24.83 -2.51
CA LEU A 645 28.02 23.62 -3.31
C LEU A 645 26.72 23.69 -4.09
N ASN A 646 26.79 24.19 -5.32
CA ASN A 646 25.61 24.22 -6.19
C ASN A 646 25.40 22.86 -6.88
N LEU A 647 24.14 22.45 -6.99
CA LEU A 647 23.74 21.31 -7.81
C LEU A 647 24.29 21.47 -9.23
N ARG A 648 24.95 20.42 -9.73
CA ARG A 648 25.53 20.43 -11.09
C ARG A 648 24.43 20.35 -12.14
N SER A 649 24.73 20.87 -13.33
CA SER A 649 23.82 20.78 -14.47
C SER A 649 23.40 19.32 -14.73
N PRO A 650 22.14 19.03 -15.07
CA PRO A 650 21.65 17.67 -15.31
C PRO A 650 22.48 16.86 -16.32
N GLN A 651 23.02 17.52 -17.35
CA GLN A 651 23.88 16.89 -18.36
C GLN A 651 25.18 16.34 -17.75
N ARG A 652 25.84 17.14 -16.90
CA ARG A 652 27.07 16.73 -16.20
C ARG A 652 26.80 15.63 -15.19
N ASN A 653 25.64 15.68 -14.53
CA ASN A 653 25.20 14.64 -13.61
C ASN A 653 24.95 13.31 -14.33
N SER A 654 24.19 13.35 -15.44
CA SER A 654 23.92 12.17 -16.27
C SER A 654 25.19 11.57 -16.86
N THR A 655 26.17 12.40 -17.22
CA THR A 655 27.48 11.92 -17.70
C THR A 655 28.24 11.18 -16.59
N PHE A 656 28.22 11.72 -15.37
CA PHE A 656 28.83 11.10 -14.20
C PHE A 656 28.15 9.76 -13.84
N GLN A 657 26.82 9.72 -13.81
CA GLN A 657 26.05 8.50 -13.56
C GLN A 657 26.38 7.42 -14.58
N LYS A 658 26.36 7.75 -15.88
CA LYS A 658 26.73 6.82 -16.96
C LYS A 658 28.18 6.37 -16.90
N LEU A 659 29.10 7.24 -16.44
CA LEU A 659 30.53 6.94 -16.38
C LEU A 659 30.82 5.79 -15.41
N PHE A 660 30.12 5.78 -14.27
CA PHE A 660 30.30 4.82 -13.19
C PHE A 660 29.17 3.78 -13.11
N ALA A 661 28.21 3.80 -14.04
CA ALA A 661 27.00 2.96 -14.04
C ALA A 661 26.19 3.10 -12.74
N LEU A 662 26.03 4.33 -12.26
CA LEU A 662 25.34 4.66 -11.01
C LEU A 662 23.84 4.86 -11.26
N PRO A 663 23.01 4.59 -10.25
CA PRO A 663 21.57 4.75 -10.35
C PRO A 663 21.19 6.25 -10.39
N PRO A 664 20.01 6.61 -10.93
CA PRO A 664 19.63 8.00 -11.24
C PRO A 664 19.53 8.92 -10.01
N GLU A 665 19.42 8.33 -8.83
CA GLU A 665 19.43 8.96 -7.52
C GLU A 665 20.77 9.61 -7.17
N GLU A 666 21.88 9.09 -7.71
CA GLU A 666 23.21 9.55 -7.34
C GLU A 666 23.58 10.85 -8.07
N PHE A 667 24.08 11.85 -7.32
CA PHE A 667 24.44 13.14 -7.89
C PHE A 667 25.88 13.55 -7.62
N LEU A 668 26.50 14.19 -8.61
CA LEU A 668 27.84 14.72 -8.55
C LEU A 668 27.88 15.99 -7.70
N ILE A 669 28.57 15.93 -6.56
CA ILE A 669 28.85 17.09 -5.71
C ILE A 669 30.00 17.89 -6.33
N LYS A 670 31.14 17.22 -6.55
CA LYS A 670 32.36 17.88 -6.98
C LYS A 670 33.30 16.93 -7.70
N ASP A 671 34.21 17.49 -8.48
CA ASP A 671 35.26 16.73 -9.12
C ASP A 671 36.58 17.51 -9.12
N PHE A 672 37.69 16.78 -9.11
CA PHE A 672 39.04 17.33 -9.08
C PHE A 672 39.95 16.60 -10.06
N THR A 673 40.67 17.36 -10.88
CA THR A 673 41.76 16.81 -11.68
C THR A 673 42.94 16.47 -10.77
N CYS A 674 43.47 15.25 -10.89
CA CYS A 674 44.57 14.74 -10.09
C CYS A 674 45.34 13.66 -10.86
N TYR A 675 46.45 13.22 -10.28
CA TYR A 675 47.21 12.06 -10.75
C TYR A 675 47.06 10.91 -9.77
N LEU A 676 46.70 9.73 -10.29
CA LEU A 676 46.75 8.49 -9.55
C LEU A 676 48.17 7.90 -9.67
N LYS A 677 48.87 7.75 -8.54
CA LYS A 677 50.22 7.19 -8.48
C LYS A 677 50.16 5.67 -8.54
N ARG A 678 50.59 5.10 -9.67
CA ARG A 678 50.80 3.66 -9.90
C ARG A 678 52.24 3.44 -10.36
N LYS A 679 52.55 2.27 -10.95
CA LYS A 679 53.84 2.04 -11.65
C LYS A 679 54.09 3.12 -12.72
N MET A 680 53.04 3.49 -13.46
CA MET A 680 53.00 4.66 -14.35
C MET A 680 51.96 5.66 -13.81
N PRO A 681 52.32 6.94 -13.56
CA PRO A 681 51.37 7.94 -13.11
C PRO A 681 50.26 8.14 -14.14
N LEU A 682 49.01 8.15 -13.68
CA LEU A 682 47.85 8.28 -14.57
C LEU A 682 47.09 9.56 -14.23
N GLN A 683 47.09 10.51 -15.18
CA GLN A 683 46.29 11.73 -15.05
C GLN A 683 44.81 11.39 -15.22
N GLY A 684 43.98 11.85 -14.29
CA GLY A 684 42.55 11.60 -14.29
C GLY A 684 41.77 12.60 -13.47
N ARG A 685 40.52 12.24 -13.18
CA ARG A 685 39.61 13.03 -12.34
C ARG A 685 39.04 12.17 -11.23
N LEU A 686 39.06 12.72 -10.02
CA LEU A 686 38.30 12.23 -8.88
C LEU A 686 36.91 12.88 -8.91
N PHE A 687 35.87 12.08 -8.70
CA PHE A 687 34.47 12.47 -8.64
C PHE A 687 33.93 12.14 -7.25
N LEU A 688 33.27 13.11 -6.64
CA LEU A 688 32.73 13.03 -5.29
C LEU A 688 31.22 13.14 -5.38
N SER A 689 30.52 12.20 -4.78
CA SER A 689 29.07 12.20 -4.64
C SER A 689 28.68 11.83 -3.21
N ALA A 690 27.38 11.74 -2.93
CA ALA A 690 26.89 11.49 -1.58
C ALA A 690 27.34 10.14 -1.03
N ARG A 691 27.42 9.10 -1.86
CA ARG A 691 27.74 7.73 -1.45
C ARG A 691 29.12 7.23 -1.91
N ILE A 692 29.70 7.82 -2.96
CA ILE A 692 30.96 7.32 -3.55
C ILE A 692 32.08 8.35 -3.69
N LEU A 693 33.30 7.82 -3.72
CA LEU A 693 34.48 8.46 -4.29
C LEU A 693 34.94 7.68 -5.53
N GLY A 694 34.75 8.27 -6.71
CA GLY A 694 35.09 7.65 -8.01
C GLY A 694 36.33 8.24 -8.65
N PHE A 695 37.09 7.44 -9.39
CA PHE A 695 38.20 7.88 -10.23
C PHE A 695 38.00 7.43 -11.67
N HIS A 696 38.26 8.34 -12.62
CA HIS A 696 38.29 8.00 -14.04
C HIS A 696 39.45 8.69 -14.76
N ALA A 697 40.14 7.93 -15.60
CA ALA A 697 41.18 8.40 -16.51
C ALA A 697 41.04 7.70 -17.87
N ASN A 698 41.34 8.42 -18.94
CA ASN A 698 41.41 7.90 -20.30
C ASN A 698 42.73 8.35 -20.92
N LEU A 699 43.69 7.44 -21.03
CA LEU A 699 45.01 7.71 -21.59
C LEU A 699 45.24 6.75 -22.76
N PHE A 700 45.43 7.29 -23.97
CA PHE A 700 45.61 6.51 -25.21
C PHE A 700 44.52 5.46 -25.47
N GLY A 701 43.26 5.78 -25.14
CA GLY A 701 42.13 4.85 -25.30
C GLY A 701 41.99 3.81 -24.18
N HIS A 702 43.00 3.65 -23.33
CA HIS A 702 42.90 2.82 -22.13
C HIS A 702 42.16 3.58 -21.03
N LYS A 703 40.95 3.11 -20.73
CA LYS A 703 40.10 3.65 -19.67
C LYS A 703 40.39 2.94 -18.36
N THR A 704 40.80 3.70 -17.34
CA THR A 704 40.85 3.23 -15.95
C THR A 704 39.70 3.89 -15.20
N LYS A 705 38.80 3.08 -14.64
CA LYS A 705 37.67 3.56 -13.84
C LYS A 705 37.48 2.66 -12.62
N PHE A 706 37.19 3.24 -11.47
CA PHE A 706 36.78 2.54 -10.25
C PHE A 706 36.13 3.53 -9.28
N PHE A 707 35.37 3.03 -8.32
CA PHE A 707 34.88 3.80 -7.18
C PHE A 707 34.89 2.94 -5.93
N PHE A 708 34.82 3.57 -4.77
CA PHE A 708 34.56 2.90 -3.49
C PHE A 708 33.57 3.74 -2.67
N LEU A 709 32.87 3.09 -1.74
CA LEU A 709 31.94 3.76 -0.84
C LEU A 709 32.71 4.59 0.18
N TRP A 710 32.10 5.65 0.69
CA TRP A 710 32.69 6.40 1.82
C TRP A 710 32.88 5.52 3.06
N GLU A 711 31.97 4.57 3.28
CA GLU A 711 31.97 3.58 4.38
C GLU A 711 33.16 2.59 4.30
N ASP A 712 33.63 2.31 3.08
CA ASP A 712 34.76 1.41 2.82
C ASP A 712 36.11 2.01 3.25
N ILE A 713 36.17 3.34 3.43
CA ILE A 713 37.40 4.05 3.73
C ILE A 713 37.65 3.98 5.24
N GLU A 714 38.76 3.35 5.61
CA GLU A 714 39.23 3.29 6.99
C GLU A 714 39.99 4.56 7.39
N GLU A 715 40.79 5.10 6.47
CA GLU A 715 41.67 6.22 6.77
C GLU A 715 41.97 7.11 5.56
N ILE A 716 42.09 8.44 5.79
CA ILE A 716 42.57 9.43 4.81
C ILE A 716 43.76 10.21 5.36
N GLN A 717 44.95 9.92 4.84
CA GLN A 717 46.20 10.57 5.21
C GLN A 717 46.64 11.63 4.19
N VAL A 718 47.35 12.65 4.65
CA VAL A 718 48.00 13.65 3.81
C VAL A 718 49.50 13.56 4.04
N LEU A 719 50.24 13.15 3.02
CA LEU A 719 51.70 13.11 3.07
C LEU A 719 52.29 14.44 2.54
N PRO A 720 53.31 14.99 3.22
CA PRO A 720 53.94 16.23 2.81
C PRO A 720 54.64 16.09 1.45
N PRO A 721 54.90 17.22 0.76
CA PRO A 721 55.66 17.22 -0.49
C PRO A 721 57.03 16.55 -0.33
N SER A 722 57.44 15.75 -1.31
CA SER A 722 58.76 15.12 -1.35
C SER A 722 59.38 15.25 -2.75
N LEU A 723 60.69 15.03 -2.86
CA LEU A 723 61.38 14.96 -4.16
C LEU A 723 60.78 13.87 -5.06
N ALA A 724 60.33 12.76 -4.48
CA ALA A 724 59.66 11.65 -5.17
C ALA A 724 58.22 11.94 -5.60
N THR A 725 57.66 13.11 -5.25
CA THR A 725 56.33 13.59 -5.65
C THR A 725 56.38 14.94 -6.38
N LEU A 726 57.57 15.32 -6.87
CA LEU A 726 57.81 16.57 -7.61
C LEU A 726 57.31 17.81 -6.86
N GLY A 727 57.49 17.85 -5.54
CA GLY A 727 57.07 19.00 -4.72
C GLY A 727 55.56 19.13 -4.52
N SER A 728 54.76 18.13 -4.91
CA SER A 728 53.31 18.11 -4.64
C SER A 728 52.97 17.22 -3.43
N PRO A 729 52.04 17.66 -2.55
CA PRO A 729 51.52 16.83 -1.46
C PRO A 729 50.66 15.67 -2.00
N THR A 730 50.61 14.57 -1.26
CA THR A 730 49.89 13.34 -1.66
C THR A 730 48.74 13.06 -0.70
N LEU A 731 47.55 12.80 -1.24
CA LEU A 731 46.40 12.30 -0.51
C LEU A 731 46.38 10.78 -0.60
N VAL A 732 46.45 10.10 0.54
CA VAL A 732 46.44 8.63 0.63
C VAL A 732 45.09 8.21 1.21
N ILE A 733 44.43 7.28 0.52
CA ILE A 733 43.16 6.70 0.94
C ILE A 733 43.39 5.22 1.18
N VAL A 734 43.07 4.77 2.40
CA VAL A 734 43.21 3.38 2.84
C VAL A 734 41.83 2.79 3.02
N LEU A 735 41.54 1.71 2.30
CA LEU A 735 40.27 0.99 2.43
C LEU A 735 40.36 -0.07 3.53
N ARG A 736 39.24 -0.33 4.21
CA ARG A 736 39.11 -1.44 5.16
C ARG A 736 39.49 -2.76 4.50
N ARG A 737 39.98 -3.71 5.30
CA ARG A 737 40.40 -5.04 4.82
C ARG A 737 39.26 -5.71 4.04
N GLY A 738 39.56 -6.24 2.86
CA GLY A 738 38.58 -6.93 2.00
C GLY A 738 37.67 -6.03 1.17
N ARG A 739 37.72 -4.70 1.33
CA ARG A 739 36.89 -3.75 0.57
C ARG A 739 37.58 -3.23 -0.69
N GLY A 740 36.78 -2.78 -1.66
CA GLY A 740 37.27 -2.17 -2.92
C GLY A 740 38.09 -3.12 -3.81
N LEU A 741 37.79 -4.42 -3.80
CA LEU A 741 38.51 -5.45 -4.58
C LEU A 741 38.44 -5.20 -6.10
N ASP A 742 37.33 -4.68 -6.59
CA ASP A 742 37.14 -4.19 -7.97
C ASP A 742 38.07 -3.01 -8.30
N ALA A 743 38.35 -2.16 -7.32
CA ALA A 743 39.29 -1.05 -7.45
C ALA A 743 40.77 -1.45 -7.27
N ARG A 744 41.08 -2.73 -7.01
CA ARG A 744 42.44 -3.22 -6.71
C ARG A 744 43.47 -2.81 -7.76
N HIS A 745 43.08 -2.78 -9.04
CA HIS A 745 43.98 -2.38 -10.12
C HIS A 745 44.45 -0.91 -10.01
N GLY A 746 43.71 -0.06 -9.31
CA GLY A 746 44.04 1.33 -9.04
C GLY A 746 44.93 1.53 -7.82
N ALA A 747 45.03 0.55 -6.93
CA ALA A 747 45.82 0.63 -5.71
C ALA A 747 47.33 0.62 -6.02
N LYS A 748 48.10 1.39 -5.25
CA LYS A 748 49.57 1.45 -5.39
C LYS A 748 50.26 0.32 -4.64
N THR A 749 49.78 0.04 -3.43
CA THR A 749 50.32 -0.99 -2.53
C THR A 749 49.17 -1.67 -1.81
N GLN A 750 49.42 -2.91 -1.41
CA GLN A 750 48.66 -3.63 -0.40
C GLN A 750 49.54 -3.68 0.84
N ASP A 751 49.01 -3.36 2.02
CA ASP A 751 49.78 -3.50 3.26
C ASP A 751 49.81 -4.93 3.78
N GLU A 752 50.55 -5.14 4.86
CA GLU A 752 50.76 -6.46 5.48
C GLU A 752 49.43 -7.05 5.98
N GLU A 753 48.45 -6.21 6.31
CA GLU A 753 47.09 -6.62 6.71
C GLU A 753 46.16 -6.88 5.52
N GLY A 754 46.61 -6.65 4.29
CA GLY A 754 45.85 -6.89 3.07
C GLY A 754 44.97 -5.73 2.59
N ARG A 755 45.10 -4.53 3.15
CA ARG A 755 44.32 -3.33 2.80
C ARG A 755 44.88 -2.61 1.57
N LEU A 756 43.99 -2.02 0.78
CA LEU A 756 44.33 -1.33 -0.46
C LEU A 756 44.64 0.15 -0.20
N ARG A 757 45.79 0.64 -0.67
CA ARG A 757 46.22 2.04 -0.54
C ARG A 757 46.27 2.78 -1.87
N PHE A 758 45.44 3.80 -2.00
CA PHE A 758 45.35 4.66 -3.18
C PHE A 758 46.07 5.98 -2.94
N HIS A 759 46.91 6.39 -3.88
CA HIS A 759 47.73 7.59 -3.75
C HIS A 759 47.38 8.59 -4.85
N PHE A 760 46.81 9.73 -4.46
CA PHE A 760 46.44 10.81 -5.37
C PHE A 760 47.35 12.02 -5.14
N GLN A 761 47.94 12.55 -6.21
CA GLN A 761 48.90 13.65 -6.16
C GLN A 761 48.59 14.71 -7.23
N SER A 762 49.31 15.82 -7.20
CA SER A 762 49.26 16.86 -8.24
C SER A 762 47.85 17.38 -8.53
N PHE A 763 47.08 17.64 -7.48
CA PHE A 763 45.77 18.28 -7.58
C PHE A 763 45.92 19.74 -8.02
N VAL A 764 45.04 20.19 -8.93
CA VAL A 764 44.97 21.62 -9.34
C VAL A 764 44.77 22.53 -8.12
N SER A 765 44.01 22.08 -7.13
CA SER A 765 43.90 22.74 -5.83
C SER A 765 43.88 21.69 -4.71
N PHE A 766 45.05 21.35 -4.20
CA PHE A 766 45.20 20.31 -3.17
C PHE A 766 44.44 20.63 -1.89
N SER A 767 44.52 21.87 -1.40
CA SER A 767 43.83 22.29 -0.17
C SER A 767 42.32 22.23 -0.31
N ALA A 768 41.76 22.54 -1.48
CA ALA A 768 40.33 22.42 -1.74
C ALA A 768 39.87 20.96 -1.86
N ALA A 769 40.66 20.12 -2.55
CA ALA A 769 40.36 18.70 -2.71
C ALA A 769 40.45 17.94 -1.39
N SER A 770 41.56 18.09 -0.67
CA SER A 770 41.80 17.45 0.64
C SER A 770 40.72 17.84 1.66
N ARG A 771 40.35 19.12 1.75
CA ARG A 771 39.28 19.58 2.64
C ARG A 771 37.93 18.96 2.28
N ALA A 772 37.53 18.99 1.01
CA ALA A 772 36.24 18.47 0.57
C ALA A 772 36.12 16.95 0.79
N ILE A 773 37.16 16.19 0.44
CA ILE A 773 37.20 14.73 0.61
C ILE A 773 37.15 14.36 2.11
N LYS A 774 37.94 15.04 2.95
CA LYS A 774 37.94 14.78 4.40
C LYS A 774 36.61 15.16 5.07
N ALA A 775 35.96 16.24 4.64
CA ALA A 775 34.67 16.66 5.18
C ALA A 775 33.56 15.65 4.85
N LEU A 776 33.48 15.22 3.58
CA LEU A 776 32.51 14.19 3.15
C LEU A 776 32.74 12.84 3.83
N TRP A 777 34.00 12.45 4.04
CA TRP A 777 34.31 11.23 4.76
C TRP A 777 33.96 11.30 6.26
N ARG A 778 34.24 12.43 6.94
CA ARG A 778 33.92 12.61 8.36
C ARG A 778 32.43 12.63 8.66
N THR A 779 31.66 13.31 7.81
CA THR A 779 30.19 13.36 7.95
C THR A 779 29.54 12.00 7.86
N ARG A 780 30.13 11.07 7.08
CA ARG A 780 29.64 9.69 6.96
C ARG A 780 30.09 8.75 8.11
N ILE A 781 31.21 9.02 8.78
CA ILE A 781 31.66 8.21 9.93
C ILE A 781 30.99 8.63 11.24
N LEU A 782 30.66 9.92 11.38
CA LEU A 782 29.99 10.46 12.57
C LEU A 782 28.47 10.22 12.44
N ASN A 783 28.01 9.02 12.79
CA ASN A 783 26.58 8.68 12.83
C ASN A 783 25.83 9.59 13.86
N PRO A 784 24.56 10.00 13.63
CA PRO A 784 23.80 10.86 14.55
C PRO A 784 23.61 10.28 15.97
N TYR A 785 23.56 8.95 16.11
CA TYR A 785 23.40 8.27 17.40
C TYR A 785 24.57 8.42 18.39
N GLN A 786 25.72 8.96 17.96
CA GLN A 786 26.81 9.33 18.88
C GLN A 786 26.81 10.83 19.24
N LYS A 787 25.88 11.63 18.69
CA LYS A 787 25.67 13.04 19.07
C LYS A 787 24.56 13.23 20.10
N GLU A 788 23.66 12.27 20.28
CA GLU A 788 22.59 12.31 21.30
C GLU A 788 23.08 12.05 22.74
N GLN A 789 24.35 11.71 22.94
CA GLN A 789 24.95 11.63 24.29
C GLN A 789 25.63 12.92 24.77
N ILE A 790 25.55 14.03 24.03
CA ILE A 790 26.19 15.31 24.42
C ILE A 790 25.26 16.54 24.37
N SER A 791 24.01 16.44 23.94
CA SER A 791 23.04 17.50 24.21
C SER A 791 21.62 16.98 24.26
N GLU A 792 21.11 16.76 25.48
CA GLU A 792 19.76 17.12 25.90
C GLU A 792 19.65 16.84 27.41
N GLU A 793 20.17 17.79 28.19
CA GLU A 793 19.57 18.15 29.47
C GLU A 793 18.45 19.16 29.17
N HIS A 794 17.31 18.98 29.84
CA HIS A 794 16.10 19.80 29.91
C HIS A 794 14.87 19.38 29.06
N GLU A 795 14.00 18.62 29.76
CA GLU A 795 12.57 18.85 29.99
C GLU A 795 11.71 19.43 28.85
N ASP A 796 10.69 18.67 28.41
CA ASP A 796 9.34 18.92 28.94
C ASP A 796 8.38 17.74 28.77
N GLN A 797 7.44 17.69 29.71
CA GLN A 797 6.46 16.64 30.00
C GLN A 797 5.33 16.55 28.97
N GLU A 798 5.02 15.34 28.48
CA GLU A 798 3.65 14.98 28.09
C GLU A 798 3.24 13.60 28.62
N ARG A 799 2.48 13.67 29.72
CA ARG A 799 1.48 12.78 30.30
C ARG A 799 1.10 11.53 29.46
N PHE A 800 1.58 10.36 29.87
CA PHE A 800 1.02 9.06 29.46
C PHE A 800 -0.35 8.81 30.13
N VAL A 801 -1.33 8.43 29.32
CA VAL A 801 -2.68 7.99 29.75
C VAL A 801 -2.60 6.51 30.11
N ILE A 802 -3.03 6.17 31.33
CA ILE A 802 -3.14 4.81 31.85
C ILE A 802 -4.36 4.13 31.21
N PRO A 803 -4.24 2.93 30.60
CA PRO A 803 -5.38 2.04 30.44
C PRO A 803 -5.70 1.41 31.80
N GLU A 804 -6.86 1.75 32.36
CA GLU A 804 -7.45 0.97 33.45
C GLU A 804 -7.98 -0.35 32.87
N ASP A 805 -7.28 -1.43 33.13
CA ASP A 805 -7.88 -2.76 33.25
C ASP A 805 -7.17 -3.47 34.41
N SER A 806 -7.72 -3.27 35.62
CA SER A 806 -7.30 -4.01 36.81
C SER A 806 -7.99 -5.38 36.82
N ALA A 807 -7.42 -6.32 36.07
CA ALA A 807 -7.71 -7.73 36.31
C ALA A 807 -7.04 -8.16 37.63
N SER A 808 -7.81 -8.78 38.52
CA SER A 808 -7.32 -9.34 39.77
C SER A 808 -6.28 -10.45 39.52
N ILE A 809 -5.06 -10.26 40.03
CA ILE A 809 -3.87 -11.12 39.84
C ILE A 809 -3.95 -12.53 40.51
N LEU A 810 -5.10 -12.98 41.02
CA LEU A 810 -5.16 -14.11 41.95
C LEU A 810 -6.04 -15.30 41.53
N GLU A 811 -6.00 -15.77 40.28
CA GLU A 811 -6.81 -16.96 39.90
C GLU A 811 -6.08 -18.13 39.20
N ASP A 812 -4.76 -18.07 38.90
CA ASP A 812 -4.08 -19.21 38.24
C ASP A 812 -2.68 -19.51 38.84
N GLU A 813 -2.64 -19.91 40.12
CA GLU A 813 -1.38 -20.30 40.80
C GLU A 813 -0.88 -21.72 40.46
N GLU A 814 -1.68 -22.57 39.79
CA GLU A 814 -1.42 -24.03 39.74
C GLU A 814 -0.34 -24.49 38.73
N LYS A 815 0.38 -23.60 38.04
CA LYS A 815 1.32 -23.99 36.95
C LYS A 815 2.71 -23.35 36.98
N MET A 816 3.19 -22.86 38.13
CA MET A 816 4.54 -22.30 38.25
C MET A 816 5.60 -23.37 38.55
N SER A 817 6.78 -23.24 37.94
CA SER A 817 7.92 -24.13 38.14
C SER A 817 8.99 -23.44 38.98
N ARG A 818 9.51 -24.11 40.03
CA ARG A 818 10.63 -23.58 40.82
C ARG A 818 11.91 -23.64 39.99
N ILE A 819 12.53 -22.48 39.75
CA ILE A 819 13.76 -22.38 38.96
C ILE A 819 14.97 -21.98 39.78
N PHE A 820 14.80 -21.40 40.96
CA PHE A 820 15.93 -21.03 41.82
C PHE A 820 15.60 -21.32 43.27
N SER A 821 16.61 -21.77 44.03
CA SER A 821 16.53 -22.00 45.46
C SER A 821 17.94 -21.87 46.04
N ALA A 822 18.13 -20.95 46.96
CA ALA A 822 19.40 -20.77 47.65
C ALA A 822 19.19 -20.30 49.09
N GLU A 823 20.07 -20.73 49.98
CA GLU A 823 20.18 -20.19 51.33
C GLU A 823 21.37 -19.23 51.38
N LEU A 824 21.06 -17.95 51.59
CA LEU A 824 22.04 -16.87 51.61
C LEU A 824 22.36 -16.52 53.06
N PRO A 825 23.65 -16.38 53.44
CA PRO A 825 24.06 -15.99 54.79
C PRO A 825 23.91 -14.48 55.01
N ILE A 826 22.75 -13.93 54.64
CA ILE A 826 22.42 -12.51 54.68
C ILE A 826 21.04 -12.34 55.32
N LYS A 827 20.88 -11.29 56.12
CA LYS A 827 19.57 -10.92 56.69
C LYS A 827 18.56 -10.65 55.59
N MET A 828 17.38 -11.25 55.71
CA MET A 828 16.23 -11.10 54.81
C MET A 828 15.98 -9.64 54.36
N LYS A 829 15.99 -8.69 55.31
CA LYS A 829 15.78 -7.26 55.01
C LYS A 829 16.78 -6.70 54.00
N SER A 830 18.03 -7.18 54.02
CA SER A 830 19.07 -6.72 53.11
C SER A 830 18.87 -7.29 51.71
N VAL A 831 18.39 -8.53 51.61
CA VAL A 831 18.04 -9.15 50.31
C VAL A 831 16.82 -8.49 49.70
N MET A 832 15.81 -8.14 50.51
CA MET A 832 14.65 -7.35 50.04
C MET A 832 15.03 -5.99 49.44
N GLY A 833 16.23 -5.47 49.75
CA GLY A 833 16.77 -4.24 49.16
C GLY A 833 16.92 -4.26 47.64
N ILE A 834 16.84 -5.44 47.00
CA ILE A 834 16.83 -5.58 45.53
C ILE A 834 15.47 -5.26 44.92
N PHE A 835 14.44 -5.01 45.74
CA PHE A 835 13.09 -4.63 45.33
C PHE A 835 12.65 -3.27 45.92
N ASP A 836 13.55 -2.50 46.53
CA ASP A 836 13.20 -1.29 47.28
C ASP A 836 13.30 0.01 46.43
N GLY A 837 13.79 -0.08 45.20
CA GLY A 837 14.04 1.06 44.29
C GLY A 837 15.35 1.80 44.57
N GLY A 838 16.20 1.25 45.46
CA GLY A 838 17.44 1.88 45.90
C GLY A 838 18.65 1.66 44.97
N ASN A 839 19.81 2.17 45.39
CA ASN A 839 21.08 2.02 44.66
C ASN A 839 21.51 0.55 44.50
N LEU A 840 21.21 -0.31 45.48
CA LEU A 840 21.52 -1.73 45.40
C LEU A 840 20.79 -2.39 44.21
N GLU A 841 19.47 -2.18 44.11
CA GLU A 841 18.66 -2.69 42.99
C GLU A 841 19.20 -2.20 41.64
N HIS A 842 19.35 -0.88 41.47
CA HIS A 842 19.82 -0.29 40.21
C HIS A 842 21.19 -0.82 39.78
N LYS A 843 22.14 -0.91 40.71
CA LYS A 843 23.49 -1.42 40.43
C LYS A 843 23.46 -2.89 40.00
N ILE A 844 22.69 -3.73 40.69
CA ILE A 844 22.59 -5.16 40.38
C ILE A 844 21.93 -5.36 39.00
N MET A 845 20.83 -4.64 38.73
CA MET A 845 20.12 -4.74 37.47
C MET A 845 20.98 -4.25 36.29
N GLN A 846 21.70 -3.13 36.44
CA GLN A 846 22.66 -2.68 35.42
C GLN A 846 23.76 -3.72 35.13
N ARG A 847 24.36 -4.31 36.17
CA ARG A 847 25.43 -5.30 35.99
C ARG A 847 24.94 -6.61 35.38
N THR A 848 23.66 -6.94 35.56
CA THR A 848 23.02 -8.12 34.98
C THR A 848 22.35 -7.84 33.64
N GLY A 849 22.67 -6.69 33.02
CA GLY A 849 22.37 -6.39 31.64
C GLY A 849 21.06 -5.62 31.39
N CYS A 850 20.45 -5.03 32.42
CA CYS A 850 19.34 -4.08 32.26
C CYS A 850 19.87 -2.65 32.09
N THR A 851 19.62 -2.03 30.94
CA THR A 851 19.89 -0.61 30.69
C THR A 851 18.63 0.23 30.92
N ASN A 852 18.78 1.52 31.22
CA ASN A 852 17.67 2.46 31.47
C ASN A 852 16.66 1.93 32.51
N TYR A 853 17.16 1.43 33.63
CA TYR A 853 16.33 0.84 34.68
C TYR A 853 15.65 1.93 35.52
N GLU A 854 14.33 1.95 35.51
CA GLU A 854 13.48 2.93 36.21
C GLU A 854 12.45 2.22 37.10
N THR A 855 12.15 2.80 38.26
CA THR A 855 11.22 2.23 39.24
C THR A 855 10.29 3.30 39.80
N THR A 856 9.01 2.98 39.96
CA THR A 856 8.09 3.81 40.75
C THR A 856 8.20 3.48 42.25
N SER A 857 7.69 4.39 43.08
CA SER A 857 7.51 4.12 44.51
C SER A 857 6.48 3.01 44.74
N TRP A 858 6.59 2.31 45.88
CA TRP A 858 5.59 1.34 46.32
C TRP A 858 4.31 2.03 46.78
N GLU A 859 3.18 1.64 46.21
CA GLU A 859 1.85 2.13 46.56
C GLU A 859 1.02 1.01 47.21
N GLN A 860 0.27 1.34 48.26
CA GLN A 860 -0.55 0.35 48.95
C GLN A 860 -1.90 0.19 48.24
N VAL A 861 -2.15 -1.00 47.66
CA VAL A 861 -3.38 -1.28 46.90
C VAL A 861 -4.43 -1.99 47.77
N LYS A 862 -4.00 -2.86 48.69
CA LYS A 862 -4.85 -3.54 49.69
C LYS A 862 -4.15 -3.57 51.05
N HIS A 863 -4.85 -4.05 52.08
CA HIS A 863 -4.23 -4.23 53.40
C HIS A 863 -3.01 -5.16 53.27
N ASP A 864 -1.84 -4.65 53.64
CA ASP A 864 -0.52 -5.30 53.52
C ASP A 864 -0.11 -5.79 52.12
N VAL A 865 -0.75 -5.29 51.05
CA VAL A 865 -0.34 -5.55 49.66
C VAL A 865 0.09 -4.23 49.00
N PHE A 866 1.33 -4.22 48.53
CA PHE A 866 1.94 -3.08 47.86
C PHE A 866 2.20 -3.40 46.39
N GLU A 867 2.01 -2.43 45.50
CA GLU A 867 2.27 -2.54 44.08
C GLU A 867 3.23 -1.44 43.62
N ARG A 868 4.04 -1.73 42.61
CA ARG A 868 4.84 -0.73 41.88
C ARG A 868 5.04 -1.17 40.42
N ARG A 869 5.53 -0.24 39.60
CA ARG A 869 5.95 -0.49 38.22
C ARG A 869 7.45 -0.33 38.07
N VAL A 870 8.01 -1.13 37.18
CA VAL A 870 9.43 -1.13 36.83
C VAL A 870 9.55 -1.19 35.31
N SER A 871 10.44 -0.41 34.73
CA SER A 871 10.74 -0.42 33.30
C SER A 871 12.24 -0.48 33.05
N TYR A 872 12.65 -1.22 32.04
CA TYR A 872 14.06 -1.30 31.63
C TYR A 872 14.21 -1.90 30.24
N GLN A 873 15.41 -1.85 29.68
CA GLN A 873 15.74 -2.47 28.41
C GLN A 873 16.80 -3.56 28.57
N PHE A 874 16.61 -4.71 27.91
CA PHE A 874 17.65 -5.73 27.83
C PHE A 874 18.76 -5.31 26.88
N ASN A 875 20.00 -5.44 27.34
CA ASN A 875 21.13 -5.37 26.44
C ASN A 875 21.18 -6.62 25.53
N ARG A 876 21.96 -6.52 24.44
CA ARG A 876 22.07 -7.60 23.45
C ARG A 876 22.75 -8.89 23.94
N HIS A 877 23.35 -8.88 25.12
CA HIS A 877 23.90 -10.09 25.75
C HIS A 877 22.79 -10.89 26.47
N VAL A 878 21.77 -10.20 26.98
CA VAL A 878 20.64 -10.83 27.68
C VAL A 878 19.60 -11.35 26.69
N SER A 879 19.24 -10.57 25.68
CA SER A 879 18.41 -11.01 24.55
C SER A 879 19.01 -10.53 23.24
N ALA A 880 19.16 -11.42 22.25
CA ALA A 880 19.73 -11.07 20.95
C ALA A 880 18.95 -9.96 20.22
N PHE A 881 17.65 -9.88 20.46
CA PHE A 881 16.73 -8.89 19.90
C PHE A 881 16.81 -7.53 20.63
N GLY A 882 17.47 -7.48 21.78
CA GLY A 882 17.19 -6.44 22.78
C GLY A 882 15.76 -6.60 23.29
N GLY A 883 15.19 -5.56 23.89
CA GLY A 883 13.78 -5.55 24.22
C GLY A 883 13.49 -4.63 25.38
N GLU A 884 12.42 -3.84 25.25
CA GLU A 884 11.89 -3.07 26.36
C GLU A 884 11.04 -3.98 27.23
N VAL A 885 11.15 -3.79 28.54
CA VAL A 885 10.48 -4.59 29.54
C VAL A 885 9.68 -3.67 30.43
N THR A 886 8.40 -3.96 30.57
CA THR A 886 7.54 -3.34 31.56
C THR A 886 7.10 -4.40 32.55
N CYS A 887 7.35 -4.17 33.83
CA CYS A 887 6.98 -5.09 34.90
C CYS A 887 6.02 -4.42 35.89
N THR A 888 5.02 -5.18 36.31
CA THR A 888 4.22 -4.86 37.50
C THR A 888 4.63 -5.78 38.63
N GLN A 889 5.04 -5.19 39.75
CA GLN A 889 5.48 -5.93 40.93
C GLN A 889 4.51 -5.71 42.08
N GLN A 890 4.09 -6.80 42.73
CA GLN A 890 3.31 -6.79 43.94
C GLN A 890 4.07 -7.50 45.07
N LYS A 891 4.06 -6.93 46.28
CA LYS A 891 4.63 -7.59 47.46
C LYS A 891 3.67 -7.61 48.63
N PHE A 892 3.71 -8.71 49.38
CA PHE A 892 2.91 -8.89 50.60
C PHE A 892 3.64 -9.82 51.59
N PRO A 893 3.40 -9.65 52.90
CA PRO A 893 4.02 -10.48 53.92
C PRO A 893 3.41 -11.88 53.94
N ASN A 894 4.24 -12.91 54.12
CA ASN A 894 3.77 -14.28 54.35
C ASN A 894 3.55 -14.48 55.85
N ALA A 895 2.28 -14.58 56.26
CA ALA A 895 1.88 -14.73 57.66
C ALA A 895 2.42 -16.01 58.32
N ASN A 896 2.68 -17.07 57.55
CA ASN A 896 3.09 -18.37 58.07
C ASN A 896 4.61 -18.46 58.32
N THR A 897 5.42 -17.78 57.51
CA THR A 897 6.89 -17.91 57.53
C THR A 897 7.60 -16.65 58.02
N GLY A 898 6.86 -15.55 58.22
CA GLY A 898 7.42 -14.24 58.58
C GLY A 898 8.34 -13.68 57.49
N GLY A 899 8.18 -14.15 56.25
CA GLY A 899 8.88 -13.75 55.05
C GLY A 899 8.07 -12.79 54.18
N TRP A 900 8.59 -12.52 52.98
CA TRP A 900 7.93 -11.72 51.94
C TRP A 900 7.73 -12.54 50.69
N THR A 901 6.56 -12.36 50.06
CA THR A 901 6.31 -12.83 48.71
C THR A 901 6.30 -11.63 47.78
N VAL A 902 7.04 -11.72 46.67
CA VAL A 902 7.02 -10.72 45.58
C VAL A 902 6.57 -11.43 44.32
N ILE A 903 5.47 -10.97 43.73
CA ILE A 903 4.98 -11.39 42.43
C ILE A 903 5.38 -10.33 41.41
N GLU A 904 5.94 -10.76 40.30
CA GLU A 904 6.31 -9.88 39.19
C GLU A 904 5.65 -10.42 37.92
N VAL A 905 4.89 -9.57 37.25
CA VAL A 905 4.35 -9.84 35.92
C VAL A 905 5.17 -9.01 34.93
N MET A 906 5.84 -9.69 34.01
CA MET A 906 6.77 -9.11 33.05
C MET A 906 6.18 -9.19 31.64
N ASP A 907 6.13 -8.01 31.01
CA ASP A 907 5.74 -7.82 29.62
C ASP A 907 6.99 -7.48 28.81
N LEU A 908 7.17 -8.19 27.70
CA LEU A 908 8.30 -8.00 26.79
C LEU A 908 7.81 -7.26 25.54
N HIS A 909 8.62 -6.32 25.07
CA HIS A 909 8.36 -5.57 23.84
C HIS A 909 9.58 -5.64 22.94
N GLY A 910 9.36 -5.78 21.63
CA GLY A 910 10.45 -5.89 20.64
C GLY A 910 11.18 -7.23 20.62
N VAL A 911 10.62 -8.27 21.24
CA VAL A 911 11.12 -9.66 21.19
C VAL A 911 10.11 -10.54 20.42
N PRO A 912 10.56 -11.48 19.56
CA PRO A 912 9.65 -12.37 18.84
C PRO A 912 8.71 -13.13 19.78
N PHE A 913 7.42 -13.18 19.40
CA PHE A 913 6.32 -13.82 20.14
C PHE A 913 6.01 -13.22 21.51
N ALA A 914 6.59 -12.08 21.89
CA ALA A 914 6.36 -11.47 23.19
C ALA A 914 4.90 -11.10 23.45
N ASP A 915 4.12 -10.78 22.41
CA ASP A 915 2.68 -10.52 22.47
C ASP A 915 1.82 -11.78 22.69
N HIS A 916 2.42 -12.96 22.74
CA HIS A 916 1.72 -14.23 22.94
C HIS A 916 1.72 -14.67 24.41
N PHE A 917 2.56 -14.09 25.27
CA PHE A 917 2.70 -14.55 26.64
C PHE A 917 3.17 -13.45 27.61
N HIS A 918 2.81 -13.59 28.87
CA HIS A 918 3.42 -12.87 29.99
C HIS A 918 4.31 -13.81 30.80
N ILE A 919 5.42 -13.31 31.33
CA ILE A 919 6.27 -14.07 32.23
C ILE A 919 5.94 -13.66 33.66
N HIS A 920 5.58 -14.63 34.48
CA HIS A 920 5.28 -14.44 35.89
C HIS A 920 6.44 -14.97 36.72
N PHE A 921 6.97 -14.14 37.61
CA PHE A 921 7.87 -14.55 38.66
C PHE A 921 7.18 -14.49 40.00
N ARG A 922 7.48 -15.45 40.86
CA ARG A 922 7.14 -15.43 42.28
C ARG A 922 8.41 -15.66 43.07
N TYR A 923 8.77 -14.69 43.90
CA TYR A 923 9.91 -14.76 44.81
C TYR A 923 9.39 -14.97 46.23
N GLU A 924 9.87 -16.01 46.89
CA GLU A 924 9.60 -16.29 48.30
C GLU A 924 10.90 -16.10 49.08
N ILE A 925 10.93 -15.07 49.92
CA ILE A 925 12.11 -14.71 50.70
C ILE A 925 11.75 -14.87 52.18
N GLU A 926 12.31 -15.90 52.79
CA GLU A 926 11.96 -16.34 54.14
C GLU A 926 13.19 -16.39 55.03
N LYS A 927 12.98 -16.45 56.35
CA LYS A 927 14.09 -16.69 57.29
C LYS A 927 14.55 -18.14 57.15
N SER A 928 15.87 -18.36 57.05
CA SER A 928 16.42 -19.71 57.00
C SER A 928 16.45 -20.34 58.40
N SER A 929 16.31 -21.67 58.45
CA SER A 929 16.45 -22.46 59.67
C SER A 929 17.90 -22.60 60.15
N LEU A 930 18.89 -22.20 59.34
CA LEU A 930 20.33 -22.29 59.63
C LEU A 930 20.84 -21.15 60.53
N GLY A 931 20.06 -20.11 60.81
CA GLY A 931 20.39 -19.07 61.79
C GLY A 931 19.77 -17.70 61.52
N ASP A 932 19.74 -16.84 62.55
CA ASP A 932 19.07 -15.52 62.55
C ASP A 932 19.59 -14.51 61.50
N CYS A 933 20.73 -14.79 60.89
CA CYS A 933 21.35 -13.95 59.85
C CYS A 933 21.33 -14.60 58.46
N ALA A 934 20.58 -15.68 58.26
CA ALA A 934 20.42 -16.33 56.97
C ALA A 934 18.97 -16.24 56.46
N CYS A 935 18.81 -16.17 55.14
CA CYS A 935 17.50 -16.21 54.49
C CYS A 935 17.50 -17.27 53.40
N LYS A 936 16.32 -17.85 53.18
CA LYS A 936 16.04 -18.76 52.08
C LYS A 936 15.33 -17.97 50.99
N CYS A 937 15.85 -18.04 49.78
CA CYS A 937 15.30 -17.38 48.61
C CYS A 937 14.91 -18.45 47.59
N ASP A 938 13.60 -18.63 47.41
CA ASP A 938 13.05 -19.47 46.35
C ASP A 938 12.44 -18.57 45.27
N ALA A 939 12.67 -18.92 44.00
CA ALA A 939 12.03 -18.25 42.88
C ALA A 939 11.37 -19.25 41.93
N TYR A 940 10.15 -18.90 41.54
CA TYR A 940 9.31 -19.67 40.64
C TYR A 940 9.03 -18.85 39.40
N ILE A 941 8.90 -19.53 38.27
CA ILE A 941 8.53 -18.93 36.99
C ILE A 941 7.28 -19.61 36.45
N GLY A 942 6.37 -18.82 35.91
CA GLY A 942 5.22 -19.24 35.12
C GLY A 942 5.19 -18.47 33.82
N ILE A 943 4.65 -19.08 32.76
CA ILE A 943 4.44 -18.42 31.47
C ILE A 943 2.95 -18.51 31.18
N MET A 944 2.30 -17.36 31.20
CA MET A 944 0.87 -17.23 30.93
C MET A 944 0.68 -16.94 29.44
N TRP A 945 0.08 -17.89 28.73
CA TRP A 945 -0.14 -17.76 27.29
C TRP A 945 -1.42 -17.01 27.00
N LEU A 946 -1.29 -15.85 26.36
CA LEU A 946 -2.39 -15.02 25.86
C LEU A 946 -2.91 -15.53 24.51
N LYS A 947 -2.03 -16.13 23.71
CA LYS A 947 -2.32 -16.67 22.38
C LYS A 947 -1.76 -18.08 22.27
N SER A 948 -2.46 -18.94 21.53
CA SER A 948 -1.95 -20.28 21.24
C SER A 948 -0.73 -20.18 20.32
N SER A 949 0.31 -20.95 20.62
CA SER A 949 1.54 -21.00 19.83
C SER A 949 1.99 -22.44 19.67
N LYS A 950 2.57 -22.78 18.51
CA LYS A 950 3.23 -24.10 18.34
C LYS A 950 4.58 -24.16 19.07
N PHE A 951 5.12 -23.00 19.49
CA PHE A 951 6.42 -22.87 20.15
C PHE A 951 6.38 -22.94 21.66
N GLN A 952 5.21 -23.14 22.27
CA GLN A 952 5.06 -22.99 23.71
C GLN A 952 6.10 -23.80 24.48
N GLN A 953 6.38 -25.04 24.07
CA GLN A 953 7.38 -25.87 24.74
C GLN A 953 8.82 -25.35 24.60
N ARG A 954 9.23 -24.91 23.39
CA ARG A 954 10.58 -24.38 23.15
C ARG A 954 10.78 -23.05 23.86
N ILE A 955 9.82 -22.14 23.72
CA ILE A 955 9.80 -20.84 24.42
C ILE A 955 9.84 -21.07 25.92
N ASN A 956 9.01 -21.97 26.46
CA ASN A 956 9.04 -22.30 27.89
C ASN A 956 10.42 -22.78 28.33
N ARG A 957 11.06 -23.68 27.57
CA ARG A 957 12.40 -24.19 27.87
C ARG A 957 13.45 -23.09 27.83
N ASN A 958 13.46 -22.27 26.77
CA ASN A 958 14.40 -21.17 26.59
C ASN A 958 14.29 -20.14 27.73
N ILE A 959 13.07 -19.68 28.02
CA ILE A 959 12.80 -18.72 29.11
C ILE A 959 13.25 -19.32 30.44
N THR A 960 12.81 -20.54 30.76
CA THR A 960 13.15 -21.22 32.02
C THR A 960 14.66 -21.35 32.19
N ALA A 961 15.38 -21.79 31.15
CA ALA A 961 16.83 -21.96 31.19
C ALA A 961 17.58 -20.63 31.35
N LYS A 962 17.21 -19.60 30.57
CA LYS A 962 17.85 -18.28 30.65
C LYS A 962 17.64 -17.63 32.00
N PHE A 963 16.41 -17.59 32.49
CA PHE A 963 16.09 -16.93 33.75
C PHE A 963 16.59 -17.71 34.97
N ASN A 964 16.72 -19.03 34.90
CA ASN A 964 17.43 -19.81 35.92
C ASN A 964 18.89 -19.31 36.09
N LEU A 965 19.63 -19.21 34.98
CA LEU A 965 21.01 -18.73 34.99
C LEU A 965 21.11 -17.28 35.47
N ARG A 966 20.21 -16.42 34.97
CA ARG A 966 20.19 -14.99 35.32
C ARG A 966 19.88 -14.75 36.79
N LEU A 967 18.90 -15.47 37.37
CA LEU A 967 18.61 -15.35 38.80
C LEU A 967 19.79 -15.79 39.65
N LYS A 968 20.51 -16.84 39.24
CA LYS A 968 21.73 -17.25 39.92
C LYS A 968 22.79 -16.13 39.91
N GLU A 969 23.02 -15.49 38.78
CA GLU A 969 23.93 -14.36 38.67
C GLU A 969 23.49 -13.16 39.52
N ILE A 970 22.19 -12.81 39.50
CA ILE A 970 21.61 -11.75 40.33
C ILE A 970 21.89 -12.02 41.81
N PHE A 971 21.49 -13.18 42.34
CA PHE A 971 21.64 -13.48 43.77
C PHE A 971 23.10 -13.65 44.19
N GLU A 972 23.99 -14.15 43.32
CA GLU A 972 25.43 -14.17 43.58
C GLU A 972 26.03 -12.75 43.66
N LEU A 973 25.61 -11.84 42.78
CA LEU A 973 26.05 -10.43 42.81
C LEU A 973 25.49 -9.70 44.03
N VAL A 974 24.24 -9.96 44.41
CA VAL A 974 23.61 -9.41 45.62
C VAL A 974 24.40 -9.83 46.85
N GLN A 975 24.77 -11.11 46.94
CA GLN A 975 25.59 -11.60 48.04
C GLN A 975 26.94 -10.88 48.12
N LYS A 976 27.63 -10.71 46.98
CA LYS A 976 28.91 -10.00 46.90
C LYS A 976 28.80 -8.53 47.29
N GLU A 977 27.83 -7.80 46.74
CA GLU A 977 27.67 -6.36 47.02
C GLU A 977 27.27 -6.10 48.47
N ILE A 978 26.36 -6.90 49.05
CA ILE A 978 25.98 -6.74 50.46
C ILE A 978 27.16 -7.03 51.41
N LEU A 979 27.97 -8.06 51.11
CA LEU A 979 29.19 -8.34 51.87
C LEU A 979 30.21 -7.19 51.77
N LEU A 980 30.41 -6.61 50.58
CA LEU A 980 31.28 -5.45 50.39
C LEU A 980 30.78 -4.21 51.15
N MET A 981 29.47 -3.96 51.15
CA MET A 981 28.87 -2.86 51.93
C MET A 981 29.08 -3.05 53.43
N SER A 982 28.99 -4.29 53.93
CA SER A 982 29.23 -4.60 55.35
C SER A 982 30.70 -4.41 55.79
N GLN A 983 31.65 -4.62 54.88
CA GLN A 983 33.07 -4.38 55.13
C GLN A 983 33.42 -2.89 55.12
N ASN A 984 32.82 -2.11 54.23
CA ASN A 984 33.02 -0.65 54.16
C ASN A 984 32.33 0.13 55.30
N SER A 985 31.32 -0.45 55.97
CA SER A 985 30.69 0.15 57.15
C SER A 985 31.47 -0.03 58.46
N HIS A 986 32.55 -0.81 58.43
CA HIS A 986 33.43 -1.07 59.58
C HIS A 986 34.84 -0.47 59.41
N GLY A 987 35.03 0.42 58.43
CA GLY A 987 36.28 1.16 58.17
C GLY A 987 36.26 2.59 58.67
#